data_AF-B9AG96-F1
#
_entry.id   AF-B9AG96-F1
#
_cell.length_a   1.000
_cell.length_b   1.000
_cell.length_c   1.000
_cell.angle_alpha   90.00
_cell.angle_beta   90.00
_cell.angle_gamma   90.00
#
_symmetry.space_group_name_H-M   'P 1'
#
loop_
_entity.id
_entity.type
_entity.pdbx_description
1 polymer ?
#
loop_
_entity_poly.entity_id
_entity_poly.type
_entity_poly.pdbx_seq_one_letter_code
_entity_poly.pdbx_strand_id
1 'polypeptide(L)'
;MWGFIIFKDNFISVNEWKEVLNNDNVISNKMVDVLKIIYKFENHSALTSEIANVRNLENSSDEKSYNSLIVQNAKRVKEYFGKNPIFEGDSDKEIFWPWFFNGKNTNEGFQFQLKKELAIALKEVFSNLKVEYSQNGVNMENTMSFQEYILNKGYFFDPKIIENYLLSIKVKPFVIFTGNSGTGKTKLSQLFAEYISETYNRSENNLYLIENEEYLSVNAPVNPSSINHNVWTLNKKSLYGVLPIKEIERDFDDLLIDNIPAKGRMSIIIQLTYGKKDYELKDYLENLLSRGADNSVDLKINLNAFKRVCDDYSAVNDFIILEQKSNSTAYKKTQWIMDFDIFRYLPVKSGKIPCDIFVDDIKSNANLELKLKLTFKKNKELQDYLKENEGKKVEVKIKTDNFNFDNFHPIWEKEKDDSTDYKKDPNYKIVPVGANWTENRHVLGFYNVITEEYNETPSYSLIKAAKNDIGSPYFLILDEMNLSHVERYFADFLSAIESGQPIPLYSNDDENYELDIPDNLLIVGTVNVDETTYMFSPKVLDRANTIEFPTMAAKEYMNSDFKEFDFKNINYLMNPLEDLDVRNMNVYDLKDIFMFINCSEGNLWDVLSNELDLFQSILKKINFDFGFRVINEILRFMFVSWRYEDSPQNWENWERYFDAQVKQKILPKLHGSQKAIGQTINELFNACLIERKNNADARLVDLTKDDCRYYTSAVKLQNMAKILSNQRYVSFIN
;
A
#
# COMPACT_ATOMS: atom_id res chain seq x y z
N MET A 1 -30.77 -18.48 -22.28
CA MET A 1 -31.28 -17.98 -20.99
C MET A 1 -31.42 -19.18 -20.05
N TRP A 2 -30.38 -19.50 -19.27
CA TRP A 2 -30.40 -20.60 -18.30
C TRP A 2 -30.16 -19.97 -16.92
N GLY A 3 -31.23 -19.51 -16.27
CA GLY A 3 -31.17 -19.01 -14.90
C GLY A 3 -31.17 -20.16 -13.88
N PHE A 4 -30.76 -19.88 -12.64
CA PHE A 4 -30.92 -20.84 -11.55
C PHE A 4 -32.41 -21.02 -11.23
N ILE A 5 -32.82 -22.26 -11.05
CA ILE A 5 -34.09 -22.68 -10.45
C ILE A 5 -33.98 -22.38 -8.96
N ILE A 6 -34.78 -21.41 -8.50
CA ILE A 6 -34.78 -20.92 -7.12
C ILE A 6 -36.14 -21.24 -6.51
N PHE A 7 -36.13 -22.01 -5.43
CA PHE A 7 -37.32 -22.24 -4.59
C PHE A 7 -37.29 -21.29 -3.41
N LYS A 8 -38.25 -20.37 -3.36
CA LYS A 8 -38.38 -19.36 -2.29
C LYS A 8 -39.14 -19.88 -1.06
N ASP A 9 -39.78 -21.03 -1.16
CA ASP A 9 -40.47 -21.67 -0.04
C ASP A 9 -39.48 -22.25 0.97
N ASN A 10 -39.89 -22.29 2.24
CA ASN A 10 -39.11 -22.86 3.35
C ASN A 10 -37.75 -22.17 3.63
N PHE A 11 -37.71 -20.84 3.59
CA PHE A 11 -36.54 -20.03 3.98
C PHE A 11 -35.98 -20.44 5.36
N ILE A 12 -34.67 -20.68 5.46
CA ILE A 12 -33.92 -20.97 6.70
C ILE A 12 -32.83 -19.90 6.83
N SER A 13 -32.83 -19.18 7.95
CA SER A 13 -31.90 -18.09 8.24
C SER A 13 -30.47 -18.58 8.53
N VAL A 14 -29.50 -17.66 8.51
CA VAL A 14 -28.09 -17.97 8.84
C VAL A 14 -27.96 -18.61 10.22
N ASN A 15 -28.65 -18.08 11.24
CA ASN A 15 -28.57 -18.61 12.61
C ASN A 15 -29.19 -20.00 12.75
N GLU A 16 -30.31 -20.26 12.07
CA GLU A 16 -30.92 -21.60 12.03
C GLU A 16 -30.01 -22.60 11.30
N TRP A 17 -29.32 -22.19 10.23
CA TRP A 17 -28.32 -23.04 9.59
C TRP A 17 -27.13 -23.34 10.48
N LYS A 18 -26.66 -22.38 11.29
CA LYS A 18 -25.60 -22.64 12.27
C LYS A 18 -26.02 -23.69 13.31
N GLU A 19 -27.27 -23.63 13.77
CA GLU A 19 -27.80 -24.62 14.70
C GLU A 19 -27.82 -26.01 14.07
N VAL A 20 -28.27 -26.11 12.82
CA VAL A 20 -28.25 -27.37 12.06
C VAL A 20 -26.83 -27.89 11.84
N LEU A 21 -25.89 -27.04 11.42
CA LEU A 21 -24.50 -27.42 11.13
C LEU A 21 -23.72 -27.89 12.37
N ASN A 22 -24.17 -27.53 13.57
CA ASN A 22 -23.59 -28.00 14.85
C ASN A 22 -24.38 -29.17 15.47
N ASN A 23 -25.39 -29.72 14.78
CA ASN A 23 -26.24 -30.79 15.28
C ASN A 23 -26.18 -32.05 14.41
N ASP A 24 -25.30 -32.97 14.80
CA ASP A 24 -25.05 -34.25 14.12
C ASP A 24 -26.29 -35.15 13.96
N ASN A 25 -27.35 -34.92 14.77
CA ASN A 25 -28.61 -35.64 14.64
C ASN A 25 -29.46 -35.13 13.46
N VAL A 26 -29.28 -33.87 13.05
CA VAL A 26 -30.05 -33.22 11.98
C VAL A 26 -29.30 -33.30 10.65
N ILE A 27 -28.00 -32.97 10.64
CA ILE A 27 -27.14 -33.09 9.45
C ILE A 27 -25.95 -33.99 9.74
N SER A 28 -25.70 -34.97 8.88
CA SER A 28 -24.57 -35.87 9.07
C SER A 28 -23.25 -35.21 8.67
N ASN A 29 -22.15 -35.59 9.34
CA ASN A 29 -20.80 -35.12 9.01
C ASN A 29 -20.46 -35.33 7.52
N LYS A 30 -20.85 -36.47 6.94
CA LYS A 30 -20.69 -36.73 5.50
C LYS A 30 -21.38 -35.69 4.61
N MET A 31 -22.55 -35.18 5.02
CA MET A 31 -23.26 -34.14 4.28
C MET A 31 -22.58 -32.79 4.45
N VAL A 32 -22.10 -32.49 5.66
CA VAL A 32 -21.28 -31.30 5.92
C VAL A 32 -20.04 -31.29 5.02
N ASP A 33 -19.39 -32.42 4.80
CA ASP A 33 -18.24 -32.53 3.89
C ASP A 33 -18.63 -32.20 2.44
N VAL A 34 -19.78 -32.68 1.96
CA VAL A 34 -20.31 -32.30 0.63
C VAL A 34 -20.56 -30.80 0.52
N LEU A 35 -21.14 -30.19 1.56
CA LEU A 35 -21.37 -28.75 1.60
C LEU A 35 -20.05 -27.96 1.59
N LYS A 36 -19.04 -28.43 2.33
CA LYS A 36 -17.69 -27.84 2.34
C LYS A 36 -17.00 -27.97 0.99
N ILE A 37 -17.18 -29.08 0.28
CA ILE A 37 -16.66 -29.26 -1.08
C ILE A 37 -17.27 -28.20 -2.01
N ILE A 38 -18.59 -28.08 -2.06
CA ILE A 38 -19.28 -27.10 -2.92
C ILE A 38 -18.94 -25.66 -2.52
N TYR A 39 -18.76 -25.40 -1.22
CA TYR A 39 -18.34 -24.10 -0.70
C TYR A 39 -17.01 -23.62 -1.29
N LYS A 40 -16.08 -24.55 -1.59
CA LYS A 40 -14.78 -24.24 -2.19
C LYS A 40 -14.83 -23.91 -3.69
N PHE A 41 -15.95 -24.11 -4.37
CA PHE A 41 -16.08 -23.74 -5.78
C PHE A 41 -16.48 -22.27 -5.96
N GLU A 42 -16.16 -21.70 -7.12
CA GLU A 42 -16.51 -20.32 -7.46
C GLU A 42 -18.02 -20.07 -7.33
N ASN A 43 -18.39 -18.94 -6.74
CA ASN A 43 -19.79 -18.60 -6.42
C ASN A 43 -20.52 -19.66 -5.58
N HIS A 44 -19.76 -20.49 -4.85
CA HIS A 44 -20.25 -21.66 -4.12
C HIS A 44 -21.08 -22.60 -5.00
N SER A 45 -20.64 -22.78 -6.26
CA SER A 45 -21.38 -23.51 -7.28
C SER A 45 -20.51 -24.51 -8.03
N ALA A 46 -20.99 -25.74 -8.17
CA ALA A 46 -20.27 -26.84 -8.79
C ALA A 46 -21.21 -27.75 -9.61
N LEU A 47 -20.69 -28.32 -10.70
CA LEU A 47 -21.35 -29.39 -11.46
C LEU A 47 -21.40 -30.67 -10.64
N THR A 48 -22.43 -31.48 -10.89
CA THR A 48 -22.59 -32.77 -10.21
C THR A 48 -21.42 -33.73 -10.44
N SER A 49 -20.74 -33.61 -11.58
CA SER A 49 -19.52 -34.35 -11.94
C SER A 49 -18.29 -33.88 -11.16
N GLU A 50 -18.13 -32.58 -10.93
CA GLU A 50 -17.00 -32.00 -10.18
C GLU A 50 -17.06 -32.41 -8.70
N ILE A 51 -18.25 -32.36 -8.10
CA ILE A 51 -18.48 -32.81 -6.73
C ILE A 51 -18.12 -34.29 -6.58
N ALA A 52 -18.46 -35.12 -7.57
CA ALA A 52 -18.12 -36.54 -7.57
C ALA A 52 -16.60 -36.77 -7.69
N ASN A 53 -15.91 -36.00 -8.54
CA ASN A 53 -14.46 -36.12 -8.75
C ASN A 53 -13.66 -35.76 -7.48
N VAL A 54 -14.00 -34.65 -6.82
CA VAL A 54 -13.33 -34.24 -5.56
C VAL A 54 -13.52 -35.29 -4.47
N ARG A 55 -14.73 -35.83 -4.34
CA ARG A 55 -15.03 -36.91 -3.37
C ARG A 55 -14.26 -38.21 -3.64
N ASN A 56 -14.01 -38.53 -4.91
CA ASN A 56 -13.24 -39.71 -5.28
C ASN A 56 -11.74 -39.54 -4.98
N LEU A 57 -11.20 -38.32 -5.09
CA LEU A 57 -9.81 -37.99 -4.75
C LEU A 57 -9.55 -38.02 -3.24
N GLU A 58 -10.56 -37.70 -2.42
CA GLU A 58 -10.47 -37.71 -0.95
C GLU A 58 -10.76 -39.10 -0.31
N ASN A 59 -10.67 -40.21 -1.06
CA ASN A 59 -10.85 -41.60 -0.59
C ASN A 59 -12.19 -41.88 0.15
N SER A 60 -13.29 -41.23 -0.22
CA SER A 60 -14.64 -41.55 0.28
C SER A 60 -15.32 -42.63 -0.59
N SER A 61 -14.75 -43.83 -0.64
CA SER A 61 -14.98 -44.83 -1.70
C SER A 61 -16.07 -45.90 -1.45
N ASP A 62 -17.25 -45.58 -0.88
CA ASP A 62 -18.28 -46.62 -0.61
C ASP A 62 -19.74 -46.27 -0.93
N GLU A 63 -20.08 -45.08 -1.45
CA GLU A 63 -21.48 -44.72 -1.72
C GLU A 63 -21.74 -44.47 -3.21
N LYS A 64 -22.62 -45.28 -3.82
CA LYS A 64 -22.97 -45.27 -5.26
C LYS A 64 -23.63 -43.99 -5.78
N SER A 65 -23.96 -43.00 -4.94
CA SER A 65 -24.37 -41.64 -5.35
C SER A 65 -24.62 -40.78 -4.11
N TYR A 66 -24.00 -39.59 -4.03
CA TYR A 66 -24.25 -38.62 -2.95
C TYR A 66 -25.67 -38.01 -2.96
N ASN A 67 -26.47 -38.28 -4.00
CA ASN A 67 -27.86 -37.87 -4.05
C ASN A 67 -28.70 -38.50 -2.94
N SER A 68 -28.40 -39.74 -2.53
CA SER A 68 -29.09 -40.39 -1.41
C SER A 68 -28.80 -39.66 -0.08
N LEU A 69 -27.59 -39.14 0.08
CA LEU A 69 -27.14 -38.37 1.24
C LEU A 69 -27.87 -37.02 1.32
N ILE A 70 -28.00 -36.32 0.19
CA ILE A 70 -28.79 -35.07 0.08
C ILE A 70 -30.24 -35.33 0.49
N VAL A 71 -30.85 -36.41 -0.03
CA VAL A 71 -32.25 -36.77 0.28
C VAL A 71 -32.45 -37.09 1.76
N GLN A 72 -31.58 -37.90 2.37
CA GLN A 72 -31.71 -38.27 3.78
C GLN A 72 -31.56 -37.06 4.72
N ASN A 73 -30.59 -36.18 4.46
CA ASN A 73 -30.36 -35.00 5.28
C ASN A 73 -31.43 -33.94 5.06
N ALA A 74 -31.93 -33.76 3.83
CA ALA A 74 -33.06 -32.86 3.57
C ALA A 74 -34.32 -33.29 4.32
N LYS A 75 -34.60 -34.59 4.43
CA LYS A 75 -35.73 -35.11 5.22
C LYS A 75 -35.59 -34.76 6.70
N ARG A 76 -34.39 -34.93 7.28
CA ARG A 76 -34.12 -34.58 8.68
C ARG A 76 -34.24 -33.08 8.93
N VAL A 77 -33.69 -32.24 8.04
CA VAL A 77 -33.81 -30.78 8.12
C VAL A 77 -35.29 -30.36 8.00
N LYS A 78 -36.04 -30.98 7.09
CA LYS A 78 -37.48 -30.76 6.95
C LYS A 78 -38.26 -31.09 8.22
N GLU A 79 -38.03 -32.27 8.79
CA GLU A 79 -38.66 -32.72 10.03
C GLU A 79 -38.29 -31.84 11.21
N TYR A 80 -37.02 -31.45 11.32
CA TYR A 80 -36.49 -30.59 12.39
C TYR A 80 -37.16 -29.21 12.42
N PHE A 81 -37.39 -28.60 11.26
CA PHE A 81 -38.08 -27.31 11.16
C PHE A 81 -39.60 -27.39 10.97
N GLY A 82 -40.18 -28.60 10.87
CA GLY A 82 -41.62 -28.79 10.66
C GLY A 82 -42.17 -28.15 9.37
N LYS A 83 -41.37 -28.12 8.30
CA LYS A 83 -41.67 -27.37 7.07
C LYS A 83 -42.29 -28.24 5.96
N ASN A 84 -42.99 -27.61 5.02
CA ASN A 84 -43.75 -28.32 3.97
C ASN A 84 -42.83 -28.98 2.93
N PRO A 85 -43.24 -30.11 2.31
CA PRO A 85 -42.55 -30.69 1.15
C PRO A 85 -42.38 -29.68 -0.01
N ILE A 86 -41.27 -29.78 -0.74
CA ILE A 86 -41.03 -28.98 -1.96
C ILE A 86 -41.29 -29.90 -3.16
N PHE A 87 -42.12 -29.47 -4.11
CA PHE A 87 -42.53 -30.27 -5.26
C PHE A 87 -41.92 -29.77 -6.57
N GLU A 88 -41.68 -30.69 -7.52
CA GLU A 88 -41.18 -30.37 -8.86
C GLU A 88 -42.32 -29.86 -9.76
N GLY A 89 -42.47 -28.53 -9.87
CA GLY A 89 -43.55 -27.91 -10.66
C GLY A 89 -44.94 -28.28 -10.11
N ASP A 90 -45.88 -28.61 -10.99
CA ASP A 90 -47.24 -29.07 -10.63
C ASP A 90 -47.33 -30.59 -10.37
N SER A 91 -46.20 -31.28 -10.17
CA SER A 91 -46.18 -32.73 -9.94
C SER A 91 -46.25 -33.11 -8.46
N ASP A 92 -46.80 -34.29 -8.14
CA ASP A 92 -46.79 -34.86 -6.77
C ASP A 92 -45.41 -35.39 -6.33
N LYS A 93 -44.35 -35.08 -7.07
CA LYS A 93 -43.00 -35.60 -6.81
C LYS A 93 -42.19 -34.63 -5.94
N GLU A 94 -41.97 -35.03 -4.70
CA GLU A 94 -41.15 -34.26 -3.75
C GLU A 94 -39.66 -34.25 -4.18
N ILE A 95 -39.05 -33.06 -4.13
CA ILE A 95 -37.65 -32.81 -4.42
C ILE A 95 -36.91 -32.30 -3.18
N PHE A 96 -35.70 -32.83 -2.97
CA PHE A 96 -34.97 -32.69 -1.71
C PHE A 96 -33.72 -31.82 -1.80
N TRP A 97 -33.08 -31.72 -2.96
CA TRP A 97 -31.92 -30.84 -3.15
C TRP A 97 -32.21 -29.34 -2.94
N PRO A 98 -33.44 -28.80 -3.18
CA PRO A 98 -33.70 -27.37 -2.99
C PRO A 98 -33.63 -26.90 -1.53
N TRP A 99 -33.52 -27.82 -0.58
CA TRP A 99 -33.30 -27.48 0.82
C TRP A 99 -31.92 -26.83 1.03
N PHE A 100 -30.92 -27.25 0.27
CA PHE A 100 -29.53 -26.80 0.42
C PHE A 100 -29.05 -25.93 -0.75
N PHE A 101 -29.60 -26.15 -1.96
CA PHE A 101 -29.03 -25.61 -3.20
C PHE A 101 -30.05 -24.87 -4.07
N ASN A 102 -29.56 -23.92 -4.87
CA ASN A 102 -30.17 -23.51 -6.13
C ASN A 102 -29.62 -24.40 -7.26
N GLY A 103 -30.39 -24.66 -8.31
CA GLY A 103 -30.02 -25.61 -9.35
C GLY A 103 -30.06 -25.01 -10.75
N LYS A 104 -29.14 -25.36 -11.64
CA LYS A 104 -29.14 -24.88 -13.04
C LYS A 104 -28.77 -26.01 -13.98
N ASN A 105 -29.55 -26.21 -15.03
CA ASN A 105 -29.14 -27.10 -16.12
C ASN A 105 -28.08 -26.38 -16.97
N THR A 106 -26.99 -27.09 -17.29
CA THR A 106 -25.94 -26.64 -18.20
C THR A 106 -25.73 -27.68 -19.29
N ASN A 107 -24.96 -27.33 -20.33
CA ASN A 107 -24.59 -28.29 -21.38
C ASN A 107 -23.75 -29.47 -20.85
N GLU A 108 -23.12 -29.31 -19.69
CA GLU A 108 -22.18 -30.26 -19.08
C GLU A 108 -22.79 -31.04 -17.91
N GLY A 109 -24.04 -30.74 -17.54
CA GLY A 109 -24.77 -31.42 -16.47
C GLY A 109 -25.58 -30.47 -15.58
N PHE A 110 -26.08 -31.00 -14.47
CA PHE A 110 -26.78 -30.20 -13.46
C PHE A 110 -25.75 -29.52 -12.55
N GLN A 111 -25.90 -28.22 -12.34
CA GLN A 111 -25.05 -27.40 -11.48
C GLN A 111 -25.80 -27.06 -10.20
N PHE A 112 -25.18 -27.33 -9.05
CA PHE A 112 -25.67 -26.90 -7.74
C PHE A 112 -24.98 -25.61 -7.32
N GLN A 113 -25.69 -24.72 -6.63
CA GLN A 113 -25.14 -23.56 -5.95
C GLN A 113 -25.67 -23.51 -4.52
N LEU A 114 -24.81 -23.32 -3.52
CA LEU A 114 -25.27 -23.18 -2.13
C LEU A 114 -26.21 -21.98 -1.98
N LYS A 115 -27.26 -22.14 -1.16
CA LYS A 115 -28.06 -20.98 -0.72
C LYS A 115 -27.17 -20.01 0.06
N LYS A 116 -27.40 -18.71 -0.13
CA LYS A 116 -26.58 -17.64 0.44
C LYS A 116 -26.48 -17.74 1.97
N GLU A 117 -27.60 -18.01 2.62
CA GLU A 117 -27.68 -18.13 4.08
C GLU A 117 -26.87 -19.32 4.60
N LEU A 118 -26.87 -20.43 3.87
CA LEU A 118 -26.11 -21.63 4.20
C LEU A 118 -24.61 -21.44 3.97
N ALA A 119 -24.21 -20.74 2.89
CA ALA A 119 -22.81 -20.42 2.63
C ALA A 119 -22.21 -19.52 3.73
N ILE A 120 -22.97 -18.50 4.17
CA ILE A 120 -22.57 -17.64 5.30
C ILE A 120 -22.44 -18.47 6.59
N ALA A 121 -23.42 -19.32 6.88
CA ALA A 121 -23.39 -20.17 8.06
C ALA A 121 -22.19 -21.15 8.07
N LEU A 122 -21.85 -21.75 6.92
CA LEU A 122 -20.69 -22.63 6.78
C LEU A 122 -19.37 -21.89 7.08
N LYS A 123 -19.22 -20.66 6.56
CA LYS A 123 -18.04 -19.81 6.82
C LYS A 123 -17.89 -19.51 8.31
N GLU A 124 -18.99 -19.15 8.96
CA GLU A 124 -18.99 -18.70 10.35
C GLU A 124 -18.81 -19.87 11.34
N VAL A 125 -19.29 -21.08 11.01
CA VAL A 125 -19.10 -22.28 11.85
C VAL A 125 -17.72 -22.89 11.65
N PHE A 126 -17.17 -22.86 10.43
CA PHE A 126 -15.91 -23.52 10.10
C PHE A 126 -14.86 -22.50 9.64
N SER A 127 -14.15 -21.90 10.61
CA SER A 127 -13.15 -20.83 10.44
C SER A 127 -11.97 -21.19 9.52
N ASN A 128 -11.77 -22.48 9.25
CA ASN A 128 -10.66 -23.03 8.47
C ASN A 128 -11.03 -23.32 6.99
N LEU A 129 -12.24 -22.96 6.54
CA LEU A 129 -12.63 -23.10 5.14
C LEU A 129 -11.96 -22.02 4.28
N LYS A 130 -10.67 -22.20 3.98
CA LYS A 130 -10.01 -21.51 2.88
C LYS A 130 -10.51 -22.12 1.56
N VAL A 131 -10.94 -21.26 0.64
CA VAL A 131 -11.30 -21.63 -0.72
C VAL A 131 -10.00 -21.97 -1.46
N GLU A 132 -9.70 -23.25 -1.61
CA GLU A 132 -8.63 -23.73 -2.50
C GLU A 132 -9.26 -24.13 -3.83
N TYR A 133 -8.99 -23.37 -4.88
CA TYR A 133 -9.47 -23.66 -6.23
C TYR A 133 -8.69 -24.85 -6.82
N SER A 134 -9.39 -25.96 -7.10
CA SER A 134 -8.86 -27.03 -7.95
C SER A 134 -9.30 -26.83 -9.41
N GLN A 135 -8.31 -26.83 -10.28
CA GLN A 135 -8.29 -26.41 -11.69
C GLN A 135 -9.43 -26.92 -12.59
N ASN A 136 -10.02 -26.01 -13.37
CA ASN A 136 -9.86 -25.98 -14.83
C ASN A 136 -10.39 -24.67 -15.45
N GLY A 137 -9.47 -23.80 -15.85
CA GLY A 137 -9.64 -23.00 -17.07
C GLY A 137 -10.23 -21.59 -16.99
N VAL A 138 -9.77 -20.73 -16.07
CA VAL A 138 -9.55 -19.28 -16.31
C VAL A 138 -8.49 -18.82 -15.30
N ASN A 139 -7.42 -18.15 -15.75
CA ASN A 139 -6.38 -17.59 -14.87
C ASN A 139 -6.97 -16.48 -13.98
N MET A 140 -7.05 -16.73 -12.67
CA MET A 140 -7.05 -15.69 -11.64
C MET A 140 -5.80 -15.89 -10.78
N GLU A 141 -5.04 -14.82 -10.63
CA GLU A 141 -3.70 -14.78 -10.03
C GLU A 141 -3.71 -15.21 -8.56
N ASN A 142 -2.99 -16.29 -8.24
CA ASN A 142 -2.42 -16.47 -6.91
C ASN A 142 -1.42 -15.31 -6.67
N THR A 143 -1.84 -14.24 -6.00
CA THR A 143 -0.87 -13.27 -5.46
C THR A 143 -0.16 -13.92 -4.29
N MET A 144 0.95 -14.57 -4.62
CA MET A 144 1.94 -15.09 -3.69
C MET A 144 2.26 -14.07 -2.58
N SER A 145 2.22 -14.49 -1.32
CA SER A 145 2.64 -13.59 -0.21
C SER A 145 4.14 -13.32 -0.29
N PHE A 146 4.61 -12.23 0.32
CA PHE A 146 6.06 -11.94 0.32
C PHE A 146 6.87 -13.03 1.05
N GLN A 147 6.33 -13.62 2.12
CA GLN A 147 6.99 -14.73 2.81
C GLN A 147 7.10 -15.95 1.89
N GLU A 148 6.03 -16.31 1.19
CA GLU A 148 6.08 -17.38 0.20
C GLU A 148 7.08 -17.03 -0.91
N TYR A 149 7.13 -15.77 -1.37
CA TYR A 149 8.04 -15.32 -2.43
C TYR A 149 9.50 -15.53 -2.06
N ILE A 150 9.88 -15.12 -0.84
CA ILE A 150 11.21 -15.36 -0.29
C ILE A 150 11.50 -16.87 -0.22
N LEU A 151 10.55 -17.67 0.29
CA LEU A 151 10.70 -19.12 0.45
C LEU A 151 10.90 -19.83 -0.89
N ASN A 152 10.13 -19.48 -1.92
CA ASN A 152 10.30 -20.08 -3.26
C ASN A 152 11.63 -19.67 -3.92
N LYS A 153 12.19 -18.52 -3.54
CA LYS A 153 13.53 -18.10 -3.97
C LYS A 153 14.64 -18.78 -3.15
N GLY A 154 14.28 -19.65 -2.19
CA GLY A 154 15.21 -20.45 -1.39
C GLY A 154 15.86 -19.68 -0.24
N TYR A 155 15.30 -18.53 0.14
CA TYR A 155 15.79 -17.73 1.27
C TYR A 155 14.88 -17.91 2.47
N PHE A 156 15.45 -17.69 3.65
CA PHE A 156 14.72 -17.75 4.90
C PHE A 156 15.17 -16.59 5.79
N PHE A 157 14.20 -15.82 6.30
CA PHE A 157 14.44 -14.72 7.23
C PHE A 157 13.46 -14.81 8.41
N ASP A 158 13.91 -14.41 9.60
CA ASP A 158 13.03 -14.25 10.75
C ASP A 158 11.92 -13.23 10.40
N PRO A 159 10.63 -13.60 10.49
CA PRO A 159 9.50 -12.69 10.22
C PRO A 159 9.58 -11.35 10.95
N LYS A 160 10.17 -11.31 12.16
CA LYS A 160 10.36 -10.06 12.91
C LYS A 160 11.37 -9.12 12.27
N ILE A 161 12.38 -9.65 11.57
CA ILE A 161 13.34 -8.82 10.82
C ILE A 161 12.61 -8.16 9.65
N ILE A 162 11.75 -8.92 8.97
CA ILE A 162 10.90 -8.40 7.88
C ILE A 162 9.95 -7.32 8.43
N GLU A 163 9.21 -7.60 9.50
CA GLU A 163 8.31 -6.65 10.17
C GLU A 163 9.04 -5.35 10.51
N ASN A 164 10.16 -5.45 11.23
CA ASN A 164 10.95 -4.28 11.65
C ASN A 164 11.52 -3.49 10.47
N TYR A 165 11.96 -4.17 9.41
CA TYR A 165 12.44 -3.53 8.18
C TYR A 165 11.33 -2.73 7.52
N LEU A 166 10.17 -3.34 7.30
CA LEU A 166 9.05 -2.72 6.60
C LEU A 166 8.41 -1.58 7.41
N LEU A 167 8.37 -1.69 8.74
CA LEU A 167 7.96 -0.57 9.61
C LEU A 167 9.00 0.57 9.58
N SER A 168 10.30 0.25 9.57
CA SER A 168 11.37 1.26 9.58
C SER A 168 11.38 2.13 8.33
N ILE A 169 11.21 1.55 7.14
CA ILE A 169 11.22 2.29 5.86
C ILE A 169 10.04 3.25 5.70
N LYS A 170 8.91 3.00 6.41
CA LYS A 170 7.77 3.92 6.45
C LYS A 170 8.09 5.19 7.24
N VAL A 171 8.75 5.03 8.39
CA VAL A 171 9.13 6.14 9.27
C VAL A 171 10.18 7.04 8.61
N LYS A 172 11.15 6.43 7.93
CA LYS A 172 12.23 7.14 7.27
C LYS A 172 12.79 6.33 6.10
N PRO A 173 13.07 6.94 4.94
CA PRO A 173 13.54 6.23 3.75
C PRO A 173 15.02 5.78 3.83
N PHE A 174 15.59 5.59 5.03
CA PHE A 174 16.98 5.14 5.19
C PHE A 174 17.10 4.13 6.35
N VAL A 175 17.52 2.91 6.01
CA VAL A 175 17.73 1.80 6.96
C VAL A 175 19.12 1.19 6.76
N ILE A 176 19.74 0.78 7.86
CA ILE A 176 21.03 0.10 7.89
C ILE A 176 20.83 -1.34 8.35
N PHE A 177 21.32 -2.30 7.58
CA PHE A 177 21.37 -3.70 7.95
C PHE A 177 22.77 -4.06 8.44
N THR A 178 22.88 -4.58 9.65
CA THR A 178 24.15 -5.02 10.25
C THR A 178 24.11 -6.51 10.58
N GLY A 179 25.24 -7.19 10.53
CA GLY A 179 25.36 -8.60 10.88
C GLY A 179 26.52 -9.27 10.16
N ASN A 180 26.77 -10.53 10.50
CA ASN A 180 27.85 -11.31 9.89
C ASN A 180 27.68 -11.43 8.36
N SER A 181 28.79 -11.68 7.66
CA SER A 181 28.74 -11.99 6.23
C SER A 181 27.88 -13.24 5.99
N GLY A 182 27.13 -13.25 4.88
CA GLY A 182 26.29 -14.38 4.49
C GLY A 182 24.91 -14.48 5.18
N THR A 183 24.51 -13.52 6.04
CA THR A 183 23.17 -13.52 6.69
C THR A 183 22.03 -13.03 5.79
N GLY A 184 22.29 -12.72 4.52
CA GLY A 184 21.27 -12.36 3.54
C GLY A 184 20.80 -10.89 3.57
N LYS A 185 21.53 -9.98 4.23
CA LYS A 185 21.22 -8.54 4.37
C LYS A 185 20.81 -7.89 3.03
N THR A 186 21.71 -7.91 2.05
CA THR A 186 21.51 -7.33 0.70
C THR A 186 20.34 -8.01 0.00
N LYS A 187 20.19 -9.32 0.22
CA LYS A 187 19.20 -10.15 -0.47
C LYS A 187 17.78 -9.91 0.03
N LEU A 188 17.56 -9.62 1.32
CA LEU A 188 16.22 -9.28 1.81
C LEU A 188 15.68 -8.02 1.12
N SER A 189 16.49 -6.96 1.05
CA SER A 189 16.08 -5.71 0.40
C SER A 189 15.89 -5.90 -1.11
N GLN A 190 16.79 -6.63 -1.76
CA GLN A 190 16.66 -7.00 -3.17
C GLN A 190 15.37 -7.77 -3.45
N LEU A 191 15.09 -8.84 -2.67
CA LEU A 191 13.89 -9.67 -2.85
C LEU A 191 12.61 -8.87 -2.61
N PHE A 192 12.61 -7.96 -1.64
CA PHE A 192 11.47 -7.08 -1.41
C PHE A 192 11.26 -6.13 -2.59
N ALA A 193 12.33 -5.51 -3.10
CA ALA A 193 12.24 -4.66 -4.26
C ALA A 193 11.77 -5.41 -5.52
N GLU A 194 12.25 -6.65 -5.72
CA GLU A 194 11.80 -7.55 -6.79
C GLU A 194 10.31 -7.89 -6.65
N TYR A 195 9.88 -8.31 -5.46
CA TYR A 195 8.50 -8.65 -5.16
C TYR A 195 7.54 -7.48 -5.44
N ILE A 196 7.90 -6.30 -4.93
CA ILE A 196 7.13 -5.08 -5.11
C ILE A 196 7.13 -4.66 -6.57
N SER A 197 8.28 -4.68 -7.25
CA SER A 197 8.35 -4.38 -8.69
C SER A 197 7.47 -5.34 -9.50
N GLU A 198 7.47 -6.63 -9.19
CA GLU A 198 6.61 -7.62 -9.85
C GLU A 198 5.13 -7.39 -9.53
N THR A 199 4.78 -6.96 -8.32
CA THR A 199 3.38 -6.69 -7.96
C THR A 199 2.87 -5.40 -8.59
N TYR A 200 3.67 -4.33 -8.59
CA TYR A 200 3.34 -3.07 -9.26
C TYR A 200 3.34 -3.21 -10.78
N ASN A 201 4.32 -3.93 -11.35
CA ASN A 201 4.32 -4.27 -12.77
C ASN A 201 3.23 -5.29 -13.12
N ARG A 202 2.67 -6.09 -12.19
CA ARG A 202 1.46 -6.89 -12.44
C ARG A 202 0.22 -6.00 -12.41
N SER A 203 0.14 -4.99 -11.54
CA SER A 203 -0.93 -4.00 -11.64
C SER A 203 -0.85 -3.15 -12.93
N GLU A 204 0.35 -2.92 -13.47
CA GLU A 204 0.55 -2.27 -14.77
C GLU A 204 0.36 -3.27 -15.95
N ASN A 205 0.90 -4.49 -15.91
CA ASN A 205 0.74 -5.52 -16.96
C ASN A 205 -0.65 -6.16 -17.01
N ASN A 206 -1.40 -6.13 -15.90
CA ASN A 206 -2.84 -6.45 -15.91
C ASN A 206 -3.66 -5.39 -16.66
N LEU A 207 -3.05 -4.26 -17.04
CA LEU A 207 -3.59 -3.29 -18.01
C LEU A 207 -3.27 -3.65 -19.47
N TYR A 208 -2.37 -4.63 -19.71
CA TYR A 208 -1.87 -5.01 -21.04
C TYR A 208 -2.23 -6.43 -21.49
N LEU A 209 -2.77 -7.30 -20.63
CA LEU A 209 -3.01 -8.71 -20.96
C LEU A 209 -4.47 -9.21 -20.84
N ILE A 210 -5.47 -8.32 -20.85
CA ILE A 210 -6.88 -8.73 -20.94
C ILE A 210 -7.54 -8.07 -22.15
N GLU A 211 -7.42 -8.74 -23.30
CA GLU A 211 -8.42 -8.65 -24.36
C GLU A 211 -9.75 -9.16 -23.80
N ASN A 212 -10.54 -8.29 -23.15
CA ASN A 212 -12.01 -8.34 -23.00
C ASN A 212 -12.47 -7.20 -22.07
N GLU A 213 -13.12 -6.16 -22.65
CA GLU A 213 -13.88 -5.08 -21.99
C GLU A 213 -13.57 -4.78 -20.50
N GLU A 214 -12.43 -4.13 -20.24
CA GLU A 214 -12.02 -3.74 -18.89
C GLU A 214 -12.84 -2.58 -18.29
N TYR A 215 -12.98 -2.58 -16.97
CA TYR A 215 -13.62 -1.51 -16.18
C TYR A 215 -12.68 -1.00 -15.06
N LEU A 216 -12.57 0.32 -14.93
CA LEU A 216 -11.91 1.02 -13.82
C LEU A 216 -12.87 1.17 -12.64
N SER A 217 -12.54 0.56 -11.50
CA SER A 217 -13.26 0.75 -10.23
C SER A 217 -12.87 2.09 -9.59
N VAL A 218 -13.86 2.90 -9.26
CA VAL A 218 -13.72 4.15 -8.52
C VAL A 218 -14.75 4.19 -7.40
N ASN A 219 -14.33 4.60 -6.20
CA ASN A 219 -15.26 4.89 -5.13
C ASN A 219 -16.03 6.20 -5.46
N ALA A 220 -17.35 6.10 -5.65
CA ALA A 220 -18.20 7.22 -6.02
C ALA A 220 -19.17 7.59 -4.89
N PRO A 221 -19.24 8.86 -4.46
CA PRO A 221 -20.13 9.26 -3.38
C PRO A 221 -21.59 9.27 -3.81
N VAL A 222 -22.48 8.77 -2.95
CA VAL A 222 -23.93 8.85 -3.09
C VAL A 222 -24.42 10.15 -2.43
N ASN A 223 -24.88 11.10 -3.23
CA ASN A 223 -25.27 12.43 -2.76
C ASN A 223 -26.44 13.01 -3.58
N PRO A 224 -27.01 14.18 -3.20
CA PRO A 224 -28.09 14.78 -3.97
C PRO A 224 -27.74 15.09 -5.43
N SER A 225 -26.47 15.28 -5.78
CA SER A 225 -26.06 15.47 -7.19
C SER A 225 -26.13 14.16 -7.99
N SER A 226 -25.69 13.04 -7.41
CA SER A 226 -25.80 11.73 -8.07
C SER A 226 -27.27 11.34 -8.25
N ILE A 227 -28.15 11.64 -7.30
CA ILE A 227 -29.58 11.25 -7.36
C ILE A 227 -30.44 12.23 -8.17
N ASN A 228 -30.38 13.54 -7.88
CA ASN A 228 -31.30 14.52 -8.48
C ASN A 228 -30.86 14.97 -9.86
N HIS A 229 -29.55 14.93 -10.13
CA HIS A 229 -28.97 15.41 -11.38
C HIS A 229 -28.35 14.28 -12.21
N ASN A 230 -28.31 13.04 -11.71
CA ASN A 230 -27.71 11.88 -12.36
C ASN A 230 -26.21 12.04 -12.64
N VAL A 231 -25.49 12.82 -11.83
CA VAL A 231 -24.09 13.19 -12.08
C VAL A 231 -23.20 12.83 -10.90
N TRP A 232 -22.12 12.12 -11.19
CA TRP A 232 -20.95 12.02 -10.33
C TRP A 232 -19.84 12.96 -10.81
N THR A 233 -19.17 13.61 -9.88
CA THR A 233 -17.85 14.22 -10.15
C THR A 233 -16.80 13.26 -9.61
N LEU A 234 -15.99 12.71 -10.49
CA LEU A 234 -15.04 11.65 -10.14
C LEU A 234 -13.84 12.22 -9.39
N ASN A 235 -13.29 11.43 -8.47
CA ASN A 235 -12.05 11.79 -7.79
C ASN A 235 -10.90 11.74 -8.79
N LYS A 236 -10.12 12.82 -8.89
CA LYS A 236 -8.98 12.90 -9.81
C LYS A 236 -7.89 11.90 -9.43
N LYS A 237 -7.73 11.59 -8.13
CA LYS A 237 -6.70 10.67 -7.64
C LYS A 237 -6.85 9.27 -8.24
N SER A 238 -8.08 8.77 -8.35
CA SER A 238 -8.36 7.46 -8.95
C SER A 238 -8.23 7.44 -10.47
N LEU A 239 -8.01 8.59 -11.10
CA LEU A 239 -7.94 8.74 -12.55
C LEU A 239 -6.54 9.10 -13.06
N TYR A 240 -5.55 9.30 -12.17
CA TYR A 240 -4.16 9.57 -12.59
C TYR A 240 -3.55 8.43 -13.40
N GLY A 241 -4.02 7.19 -13.20
CA GLY A 241 -3.58 6.03 -13.97
C GLY A 241 -4.16 5.95 -15.39
N VAL A 242 -5.15 6.79 -15.74
CA VAL A 242 -5.86 6.71 -17.03
C VAL A 242 -5.95 8.02 -17.80
N LEU A 243 -5.70 9.17 -17.16
CA LEU A 243 -5.74 10.48 -17.80
C LEU A 243 -4.54 11.33 -17.34
N PRO A 244 -3.91 12.12 -18.24
CA PRO A 244 -2.81 13.02 -17.93
C PRO A 244 -3.30 14.28 -17.19
N ILE A 245 -3.92 14.08 -16.01
CA ILE A 245 -4.56 15.16 -15.25
C ILE A 245 -3.52 16.16 -14.73
N LYS A 246 -2.32 15.70 -14.37
CA LYS A 246 -1.26 16.56 -13.81
C LYS A 246 -0.65 17.49 -14.86
N GLU A 247 -0.70 17.09 -16.12
CA GLU A 247 -0.21 17.84 -17.26
C GLU A 247 -1.22 18.92 -17.66
N ILE A 248 -2.52 18.66 -17.47
CA ILE A 248 -3.62 19.61 -17.70
C ILE A 248 -3.73 20.66 -16.57
N GLU A 249 -3.54 20.26 -15.32
CA GLU A 249 -3.67 21.18 -14.18
C GLU A 249 -2.38 21.93 -13.89
N ARG A 250 -2.37 23.24 -14.18
CA ARG A 250 -1.20 24.11 -13.98
C ARG A 250 -1.58 25.48 -13.43
N ASP A 251 -0.63 26.08 -12.73
CA ASP A 251 -0.67 27.49 -12.36
C ASP A 251 -0.04 28.33 -13.48
N PHE A 252 -0.62 29.49 -13.77
CA PHE A 252 -0.21 30.44 -14.80
C PHE A 252 0.07 31.78 -14.13
N ASP A 253 1.31 32.24 -14.26
CA ASP A 253 1.74 33.54 -13.74
C ASP A 253 1.68 34.67 -14.79
N ASP A 254 1.49 34.31 -16.06
CA ASP A 254 1.52 35.20 -17.23
C ASP A 254 0.25 35.11 -18.09
N LEU A 255 -0.89 34.81 -17.47
CA LEU A 255 -2.21 34.83 -18.11
C LEU A 255 -2.59 36.28 -18.48
N LEU A 256 -3.12 36.48 -19.69
CA LEU A 256 -3.67 37.76 -20.13
C LEU A 256 -5.15 37.61 -20.46
N ILE A 257 -5.98 38.51 -19.93
CA ILE A 257 -7.41 38.61 -20.26
C ILE A 257 -7.65 39.99 -20.86
N ASP A 258 -7.89 40.07 -22.18
CA ASP A 258 -7.91 41.33 -22.95
C ASP A 258 -6.72 42.26 -22.59
N ASN A 259 -5.50 41.69 -22.58
CA ASN A 259 -4.24 42.35 -22.17
C ASN A 259 -4.13 42.76 -20.69
N ILE A 260 -5.09 42.42 -19.83
CA ILE A 260 -4.99 42.61 -18.37
C ILE A 260 -4.23 41.41 -17.79
N PRO A 261 -3.06 41.62 -17.14
CA PRO A 261 -2.31 40.55 -16.50
C PRO A 261 -3.08 39.93 -15.33
N ALA A 262 -3.11 38.60 -15.32
CA ALA A 262 -3.76 37.81 -14.31
C ALA A 262 -2.85 36.65 -13.90
N LYS A 263 -3.03 36.17 -12.67
CA LYS A 263 -2.44 34.92 -12.19
C LYS A 263 -3.57 33.95 -11.92
N GLY A 264 -3.48 32.73 -12.40
CA GLY A 264 -4.55 31.76 -12.25
C GLY A 264 -4.10 30.32 -12.29
N ARG A 265 -5.05 29.40 -12.18
CA ARG A 265 -4.86 27.96 -12.19
C ARG A 265 -5.88 27.34 -13.13
N MET A 266 -5.43 26.52 -14.07
CA MET A 266 -6.31 25.63 -14.81
C MET A 266 -6.49 24.35 -13.99
N SER A 267 -7.74 23.90 -13.90
CA SER A 267 -8.10 22.65 -13.24
C SER A 267 -9.09 21.90 -14.09
N ILE A 268 -9.03 20.57 -14.08
CA ILE A 268 -9.99 19.73 -14.79
C ILE A 268 -11.11 19.28 -13.85
N ILE A 269 -12.30 19.08 -14.38
CA ILE A 269 -13.44 18.50 -13.67
C ILE A 269 -13.92 17.35 -14.55
N ILE A 270 -13.97 16.15 -13.96
CA ILE A 270 -14.31 14.93 -14.67
C ILE A 270 -15.67 14.49 -14.16
N GLN A 271 -16.67 14.52 -15.03
CA GLN A 271 -18.04 14.21 -14.67
C GLN A 271 -18.52 12.97 -15.40
N LEU A 272 -19.27 12.15 -14.68
CA LEU A 272 -19.94 10.96 -15.22
C LEU A 272 -21.44 11.16 -15.05
N THR A 273 -22.18 11.16 -16.15
CA THR A 273 -23.64 11.36 -16.15
C THR A 273 -24.36 10.11 -16.62
N TYR A 274 -25.13 9.46 -15.75
CA TYR A 274 -25.92 8.28 -16.11
C TYR A 274 -27.32 8.64 -16.62
N GLY A 275 -27.99 7.70 -17.29
CA GLY A 275 -29.26 7.94 -17.97
C GLY A 275 -30.41 8.35 -17.04
N LYS A 276 -31.19 9.38 -17.41
CA LYS A 276 -32.38 9.82 -16.65
C LYS A 276 -33.49 8.75 -16.53
N LYS A 277 -33.47 7.73 -17.41
CA LYS A 277 -34.43 6.62 -17.43
C LYS A 277 -33.92 5.39 -16.69
N ASP A 278 -32.77 5.49 -16.02
CA ASP A 278 -32.19 4.40 -15.25
C ASP A 278 -32.78 4.37 -13.84
N TYR A 279 -34.05 3.96 -13.78
CA TYR A 279 -34.84 3.97 -12.55
C TYR A 279 -34.30 2.96 -11.53
N GLU A 280 -33.71 1.86 -11.99
CA GLU A 280 -33.12 0.82 -11.13
C GLU A 280 -31.89 1.34 -10.38
N LEU A 281 -30.93 1.93 -11.09
CA LEU A 281 -29.76 2.54 -10.44
C LEU A 281 -30.17 3.72 -9.54
N LYS A 282 -31.15 4.52 -9.97
CA LYS A 282 -31.62 5.66 -9.16
C LYS A 282 -32.29 5.21 -7.85
N ASP A 283 -33.18 4.23 -7.90
CA ASP A 283 -33.87 3.68 -6.72
C ASP A 283 -32.87 3.05 -5.75
N TYR A 284 -31.86 2.34 -6.27
CA TYR A 284 -30.76 1.79 -5.48
C TYR A 284 -30.01 2.88 -4.69
N LEU A 285 -29.62 3.97 -5.35
CA LEU A 285 -28.91 5.09 -4.72
C LEU A 285 -29.79 5.85 -3.71
N GLU A 286 -31.09 6.03 -3.98
CA GLU A 286 -32.05 6.64 -3.04
C GLU A 286 -32.22 5.78 -1.78
N ASN A 287 -32.29 4.46 -1.93
CA ASN A 287 -32.40 3.52 -0.81
C ASN A 287 -31.14 3.54 0.06
N LEU A 288 -29.95 3.53 -0.56
CA LEU A 288 -28.67 3.64 0.17
C LEU A 288 -28.59 4.92 1.01
N LEU A 289 -28.95 6.07 0.43
CA LEU A 289 -28.91 7.35 1.13
C LEU A 289 -29.88 7.38 2.34
N SER A 290 -31.02 6.69 2.25
CA SER A 290 -32.01 6.62 3.33
C SER A 290 -31.58 5.78 4.54
N ARG A 291 -30.61 4.86 4.38
CA ARG A 291 -30.17 3.92 5.42
C ARG A 291 -29.04 4.43 6.31
N GLY A 292 -28.42 5.57 5.98
CA GLY A 292 -27.36 6.19 6.81
C GLY A 292 -26.06 5.39 6.89
N ALA A 293 -25.82 4.44 5.97
CA ALA A 293 -24.54 3.74 5.84
C ALA A 293 -23.50 4.61 5.11
N ASP A 294 -22.24 4.18 5.10
CA ASP A 294 -21.15 4.86 4.39
C ASP A 294 -21.57 5.20 2.94
N ASN A 295 -21.66 6.50 2.62
CA ASN A 295 -22.40 7.01 1.46
C ASN A 295 -21.55 6.93 0.18
N SER A 296 -20.95 5.78 -0.11
CA SER A 296 -20.22 5.55 -1.36
C SER A 296 -20.49 4.18 -1.96
N VAL A 297 -20.32 4.09 -3.28
CA VAL A 297 -20.51 2.86 -4.06
C VAL A 297 -19.26 2.56 -4.88
N ASP A 298 -19.00 1.28 -5.12
CA ASP A 298 -18.01 0.85 -6.11
C ASP A 298 -18.58 1.06 -7.51
N LEU A 299 -18.08 2.08 -8.20
CA LEU A 299 -18.47 2.44 -9.56
C LEU A 299 -17.38 1.95 -10.52
N LYS A 300 -17.71 0.97 -11.35
CA LYS A 300 -16.85 0.43 -12.39
C LYS A 300 -17.14 1.10 -13.72
N ILE A 301 -16.15 1.71 -14.37
CA ILE A 301 -16.28 2.50 -15.61
C ILE A 301 -15.47 1.87 -16.73
N ASN A 302 -16.07 1.59 -17.89
CA ASN A 302 -15.35 0.94 -18.99
C ASN A 302 -14.12 1.75 -19.47
N LEU A 303 -12.94 1.11 -19.54
CA LEU A 303 -11.67 1.77 -19.86
C LEU A 303 -11.60 2.32 -21.29
N ASN A 304 -12.35 1.75 -22.25
CA ASN A 304 -12.43 2.29 -23.61
C ASN A 304 -13.06 3.68 -23.67
N ALA A 305 -13.76 4.11 -22.62
CA ALA A 305 -14.22 5.49 -22.48
C ALA A 305 -13.03 6.45 -22.40
N PHE A 306 -12.02 6.14 -21.58
CA PHE A 306 -10.84 6.98 -21.37
C PHE A 306 -9.90 6.96 -22.59
N LYS A 307 -9.79 5.82 -23.29
CA LYS A 307 -9.09 5.76 -24.59
C LYS A 307 -9.67 6.73 -25.62
N ARG A 308 -11.00 6.82 -25.68
CA ARG A 308 -11.70 7.77 -26.56
C ARG A 308 -11.62 9.23 -26.10
N VAL A 309 -11.14 9.51 -24.88
CA VAL A 309 -10.92 10.87 -24.39
C VAL A 309 -9.64 11.46 -24.97
N CYS A 310 -8.59 10.68 -25.23
CA CYS A 310 -7.33 11.20 -25.75
C CYS A 310 -7.40 11.37 -27.29
N ASP A 311 -6.71 12.37 -27.82
CA ASP A 311 -6.66 12.66 -29.27
C ASP A 311 -5.24 13.01 -29.73
N ASP A 312 -4.96 12.78 -31.00
CA ASP A 312 -3.68 13.14 -31.62
C ASP A 312 -3.49 14.67 -31.63
N TYR A 313 -2.33 15.12 -31.19
CA TYR A 313 -1.97 16.54 -31.12
C TYR A 313 -1.29 17.03 -32.39
N SER A 314 -1.50 18.30 -32.74
CA SER A 314 -0.72 19.01 -33.76
C SER A 314 -0.18 20.32 -33.18
N ALA A 315 1.07 20.65 -33.53
CA ALA A 315 1.85 21.72 -32.91
C ALA A 315 1.09 23.06 -32.78
N VAL A 316 1.04 23.60 -31.56
CA VAL A 316 0.44 24.90 -31.27
C VAL A 316 1.53 25.97 -31.22
N ASN A 317 1.22 27.15 -31.76
CA ASN A 317 2.04 28.37 -31.68
C ASN A 317 2.35 28.76 -30.22
N ASP A 318 3.31 29.66 -29.98
CA ASP A 318 3.76 30.13 -28.64
C ASP A 318 2.67 30.57 -27.63
N PHE A 319 1.42 30.77 -28.08
CA PHE A 319 0.27 31.13 -27.25
C PHE A 319 -1.01 30.40 -27.64
N ILE A 320 -1.76 29.95 -26.64
CA ILE A 320 -3.18 29.59 -26.72
C ILE A 320 -4.00 30.87 -26.64
N ILE A 321 -4.78 31.17 -27.68
CA ILE A 321 -5.68 32.33 -27.74
C ILE A 321 -7.12 31.82 -27.87
N LEU A 322 -7.96 32.25 -26.94
CA LEU A 322 -9.35 31.81 -26.81
C LEU A 322 -10.26 33.02 -26.63
N GLU A 323 -11.47 32.97 -27.20
CA GLU A 323 -12.52 33.92 -26.87
C GLU A 323 -13.48 33.30 -25.85
N GLN A 324 -13.64 33.94 -24.70
CA GLN A 324 -14.48 33.42 -23.62
C GLN A 324 -15.56 34.44 -23.22
N LYS A 325 -16.81 33.98 -23.06
CA LYS A 325 -17.91 34.86 -22.63
C LYS A 325 -17.81 35.20 -21.14
N SER A 326 -17.70 36.49 -20.81
CA SER A 326 -17.69 36.97 -19.42
C SER A 326 -19.03 36.72 -18.73
N ASN A 327 -18.99 36.25 -17.48
CA ASN A 327 -20.17 35.90 -16.70
C ASN A 327 -19.97 36.18 -15.20
N SER A 328 -21.08 36.14 -14.45
CA SER A 328 -21.09 36.40 -13.01
C SER A 328 -20.22 35.47 -12.15
N THR A 329 -19.97 34.24 -12.58
CA THR A 329 -19.06 33.34 -11.86
C THR A 329 -17.61 33.82 -11.99
N ALA A 330 -17.22 34.28 -13.18
CA ALA A 330 -15.90 34.81 -13.44
C ALA A 330 -15.62 36.06 -12.58
N TYR A 331 -16.48 37.09 -12.63
CA TYR A 331 -16.19 38.32 -11.89
C TYR A 331 -16.53 38.29 -10.39
N LYS A 332 -17.50 37.47 -9.93
CA LYS A 332 -17.84 37.38 -8.49
C LYS A 332 -17.04 36.33 -7.73
N LYS A 333 -16.79 35.17 -8.36
CA LYS A 333 -16.18 33.99 -7.72
C LYS A 333 -14.78 33.68 -8.24
N THR A 334 -14.26 34.48 -9.18
CA THR A 334 -12.95 34.31 -9.81
C THR A 334 -12.74 32.91 -10.40
N GLN A 335 -13.83 32.32 -10.89
CA GLN A 335 -13.88 30.97 -11.46
C GLN A 335 -14.59 31.01 -12.81
N TRP A 336 -13.99 30.37 -13.80
CA TRP A 336 -14.48 30.36 -15.16
C TRP A 336 -14.41 28.94 -15.72
N ILE A 337 -15.55 28.35 -16.07
CA ILE A 337 -15.56 27.14 -16.89
C ILE A 337 -15.25 27.58 -18.32
N MET A 338 -14.20 27.02 -18.90
CA MET A 338 -13.73 27.36 -20.23
C MET A 338 -14.65 26.75 -21.30
N ASP A 339 -14.84 27.46 -22.40
CA ASP A 339 -15.58 27.01 -23.57
C ASP A 339 -14.80 25.89 -24.28
N PHE A 340 -15.51 25.07 -25.06
CA PHE A 340 -14.94 23.87 -25.69
C PHE A 340 -13.77 24.15 -26.63
N ASP A 341 -13.58 25.39 -27.08
CA ASP A 341 -12.46 25.78 -27.95
C ASP A 341 -11.09 25.53 -27.32
N ILE A 342 -10.98 25.50 -25.98
CA ILE A 342 -9.72 25.16 -25.29
C ILE A 342 -9.22 23.76 -25.61
N PHE A 343 -10.14 22.81 -25.87
CA PHE A 343 -9.79 21.43 -26.20
C PHE A 343 -9.20 21.28 -27.61
N ARG A 344 -9.22 22.34 -28.44
CA ARG A 344 -8.45 22.36 -29.69
C ARG A 344 -6.94 22.47 -29.46
N TYR A 345 -6.55 22.92 -28.27
CA TYR A 345 -5.16 23.17 -27.90
C TYR A 345 -4.61 22.16 -26.89
N LEU A 346 -5.43 21.19 -26.48
CA LEU A 346 -5.06 20.14 -25.54
C LEU A 346 -5.35 18.79 -26.20
N PRO A 347 -4.51 17.76 -26.00
CA PRO A 347 -4.71 16.43 -26.58
C PRO A 347 -5.78 15.61 -25.85
N VAL A 348 -6.92 16.24 -25.59
CA VAL A 348 -8.10 15.65 -24.96
C VAL A 348 -9.37 16.12 -25.69
N LYS A 349 -10.27 15.19 -25.99
CA LYS A 349 -11.53 15.47 -26.69
C LYS A 349 -12.52 16.21 -25.79
N SER A 350 -13.18 17.20 -26.38
CA SER A 350 -14.36 17.84 -25.80
C SER A 350 -15.61 16.98 -25.95
N GLY A 351 -16.54 17.11 -25.01
CA GLY A 351 -17.91 16.59 -25.15
C GLY A 351 -18.20 15.37 -24.29
N LYS A 352 -19.34 14.72 -24.59
CA LYS A 352 -19.85 13.56 -23.85
C LYS A 352 -19.45 12.27 -24.55
N ILE A 353 -18.65 11.45 -23.86
CA ILE A 353 -18.17 10.17 -24.35
C ILE A 353 -19.01 9.07 -23.72
N PRO A 354 -19.81 8.31 -24.50
CA PRO A 354 -20.69 7.29 -23.96
C PRO A 354 -19.87 6.11 -23.42
N CYS A 355 -20.21 5.60 -22.25
CA CYS A 355 -19.51 4.50 -21.60
C CYS A 355 -20.45 3.62 -20.79
N ASP A 356 -20.18 2.31 -20.79
CA ASP A 356 -20.85 1.36 -19.91
C ASP A 356 -20.27 1.50 -18.49
N ILE A 357 -21.16 1.42 -17.49
CA ILE A 357 -20.79 1.45 -16.08
C ILE A 357 -21.49 0.32 -15.33
N PHE A 358 -20.89 -0.08 -14.21
CA PHE A 358 -21.53 -0.94 -13.21
C PHE A 358 -21.44 -0.27 -11.85
N VAL A 359 -22.52 -0.35 -11.08
CA VAL A 359 -22.53 0.01 -9.67
C VAL A 359 -22.96 -1.23 -8.91
N ASP A 360 -22.01 -1.83 -8.20
CA ASP A 360 -22.13 -3.20 -7.70
C ASP A 360 -22.53 -4.18 -8.83
N ASP A 361 -23.74 -4.74 -8.78
CA ASP A 361 -24.28 -5.67 -9.79
C ASP A 361 -25.22 -4.99 -10.83
N ILE A 362 -25.45 -3.67 -10.74
CA ILE A 362 -26.37 -2.93 -11.61
C ILE A 362 -25.62 -2.37 -12.81
N LYS A 363 -25.92 -2.88 -14.02
CA LYS A 363 -25.38 -2.33 -15.28
C LYS A 363 -26.15 -1.08 -15.71
N SER A 364 -25.43 -0.02 -16.06
CA SER A 364 -26.00 1.25 -16.56
C SER A 364 -25.17 1.84 -17.70
N ASN A 365 -25.77 2.75 -18.47
CA ASN A 365 -25.09 3.52 -19.50
C ASN A 365 -24.89 4.96 -19.02
N ALA A 366 -23.66 5.45 -19.13
CA ALA A 366 -23.27 6.79 -18.73
C ALA A 366 -22.53 7.55 -19.83
N ASN A 367 -22.28 8.83 -19.57
CA ASN A 367 -21.45 9.69 -20.40
C ASN A 367 -20.35 10.31 -19.54
N LEU A 368 -19.10 10.10 -19.93
CA LEU A 368 -17.92 10.75 -19.38
C LEU A 368 -17.73 12.12 -20.07
N GLU A 369 -17.54 13.17 -19.28
CA GLU A 369 -17.35 14.54 -19.77
C GLU A 369 -16.22 15.22 -18.99
N LEU A 370 -15.27 15.82 -19.72
CA LEU A 370 -14.21 16.66 -19.16
C LEU A 370 -14.61 18.14 -19.26
N LYS A 371 -14.42 18.90 -18.19
CA LYS A 371 -14.60 20.36 -18.16
C LYS A 371 -13.36 21.02 -17.59
N LEU A 372 -12.86 22.06 -18.26
CA LEU A 372 -11.75 22.85 -17.74
C LEU A 372 -12.27 24.08 -17.02
N LYS A 373 -11.68 24.34 -15.85
CA LYS A 373 -12.00 25.46 -14.98
C LYS A 373 -10.74 26.28 -14.74
N LEU A 374 -10.75 27.51 -15.23
CA LEU A 374 -9.75 28.52 -14.92
C LEU A 374 -10.16 29.28 -13.66
N THR A 375 -9.31 29.31 -12.66
CA THR A 375 -9.50 30.08 -11.43
C THR A 375 -8.41 31.15 -11.36
N PHE A 376 -8.74 32.41 -11.12
CA PHE A 376 -7.74 33.48 -11.06
C PHE A 376 -7.69 34.15 -9.68
N LYS A 377 -6.54 34.71 -9.32
CA LYS A 377 -6.38 35.52 -8.11
C LYS A 377 -7.26 36.76 -8.21
N LYS A 378 -7.82 37.20 -7.07
CA LYS A 378 -8.60 38.43 -7.00
C LYS A 378 -7.74 39.61 -7.45
N ASN A 379 -8.25 40.37 -8.40
CA ASN A 379 -7.66 41.57 -8.98
C ASN A 379 -8.80 42.50 -9.37
N LYS A 380 -9.00 43.56 -8.59
CA LYS A 380 -10.16 44.46 -8.70
C LYS A 380 -10.36 44.99 -10.11
N GLU A 381 -9.28 45.36 -10.80
CA GLU A 381 -9.30 45.84 -12.18
C GLU A 381 -9.90 44.80 -13.14
N LEU A 382 -9.43 43.55 -13.04
CA LEU A 382 -9.95 42.45 -13.85
C LEU A 382 -11.42 42.13 -13.51
N GLN A 383 -11.81 42.15 -12.24
CA GLN A 383 -13.21 41.88 -11.87
C GLN A 383 -14.16 42.97 -12.36
N ASP A 384 -13.78 44.24 -12.21
CA ASP A 384 -14.58 45.37 -12.69
C ASP A 384 -14.69 45.33 -14.22
N TYR A 385 -13.58 45.06 -14.93
CA TYR A 385 -13.58 44.88 -16.39
C TYR A 385 -14.50 43.74 -16.86
N LEU A 386 -14.40 42.55 -16.24
CA LEU A 386 -15.25 41.41 -16.59
C LEU A 386 -16.72 41.70 -16.30
N LYS A 387 -17.03 42.46 -15.25
CA LYS A 387 -18.40 42.86 -14.90
C LYS A 387 -18.97 43.85 -15.92
N GLU A 388 -18.20 44.85 -16.34
CA GLU A 388 -18.60 45.81 -17.39
C GLU A 388 -18.81 45.15 -18.75
N ASN A 389 -18.11 44.05 -19.00
CA ASN A 389 -18.22 43.24 -20.21
C ASN A 389 -19.07 41.98 -20.03
N GLU A 390 -19.95 41.92 -19.02
CA GLU A 390 -20.83 40.77 -18.79
C GLU A 390 -21.63 40.43 -20.07
N GLY A 391 -21.54 39.17 -20.49
CA GLY A 391 -22.19 38.67 -21.69
C GLY A 391 -21.44 38.93 -23.01
N LYS A 392 -20.36 39.71 -23.01
CA LYS A 392 -19.46 39.84 -24.17
C LYS A 392 -18.36 38.78 -24.14
N LYS A 393 -17.80 38.48 -25.31
CA LYS A 393 -16.59 37.66 -25.42
C LYS A 393 -15.36 38.53 -25.15
N VAL A 394 -14.43 37.98 -24.39
CA VAL A 394 -13.12 38.58 -24.11
C VAL A 394 -12.02 37.60 -24.49
N GLU A 395 -10.87 38.10 -24.91
CA GLU A 395 -9.71 37.28 -25.25
C GLU A 395 -9.03 36.76 -23.98
N VAL A 396 -8.72 35.47 -23.96
CA VAL A 396 -7.90 34.81 -22.94
C VAL A 396 -6.67 34.25 -23.64
N LYS A 397 -5.50 34.75 -23.24
CA LYS A 397 -4.21 34.38 -23.82
C LYS A 397 -3.32 33.72 -22.78
N ILE A 398 -2.82 32.52 -23.10
CA ILE A 398 -2.01 31.65 -22.24
C ILE A 398 -0.75 31.25 -23.01
N LYS A 399 0.45 31.35 -22.43
CA LYS A 399 1.66 30.81 -23.08
C LYS A 399 1.65 29.29 -23.13
N THR A 400 2.07 28.72 -24.25
CA THR A 400 2.16 27.27 -24.45
C THR A 400 3.28 26.61 -23.67
N ASP A 401 4.40 27.29 -23.41
CA ASP A 401 5.53 26.77 -22.63
C ASP A 401 5.13 26.34 -21.20
N ASN A 402 3.98 26.82 -20.72
CA ASN A 402 3.41 26.39 -19.45
C ASN A 402 2.85 24.96 -19.47
N PHE A 403 2.69 24.36 -20.66
CA PHE A 403 2.23 22.99 -20.86
C PHE A 403 3.38 22.11 -21.37
N ASN A 404 3.56 20.95 -20.75
CA ASN A 404 4.51 19.94 -21.23
C ASN A 404 3.77 18.94 -22.11
N PHE A 405 3.59 19.29 -23.39
CA PHE A 405 2.84 18.47 -24.36
C PHE A 405 3.49 17.12 -24.65
N ASP A 406 4.80 16.99 -24.49
CA ASP A 406 5.52 15.70 -24.65
C ASP A 406 5.15 14.68 -23.55
N ASN A 407 4.60 15.14 -22.43
CA ASN A 407 4.15 14.28 -21.34
C ASN A 407 2.65 13.97 -21.38
N PHE A 408 1.91 14.48 -22.37
CA PHE A 408 0.48 14.26 -22.55
C PHE A 408 0.14 12.91 -23.23
N HIS A 409 0.86 11.85 -22.85
CA HIS A 409 0.54 10.50 -23.30
C HIS A 409 -0.25 9.77 -22.21
N PRO A 410 -1.46 9.26 -22.49
CA PRO A 410 -2.08 8.31 -21.59
C PRO A 410 -1.19 7.07 -21.43
N ILE A 411 -1.22 6.44 -20.25
CA ILE A 411 -0.26 5.39 -19.87
C ILE A 411 -0.20 4.27 -20.92
N TRP A 412 -1.32 3.90 -21.54
CA TRP A 412 -1.41 2.86 -22.57
C TRP A 412 -0.75 3.19 -23.92
N GLU A 413 -0.34 4.44 -24.15
CA GLU A 413 0.42 4.86 -25.34
C GLU A 413 1.93 4.96 -25.08
N LYS A 414 2.36 5.08 -23.81
CA LYS A 414 3.79 5.07 -23.46
C LYS A 414 4.46 3.71 -23.72
N GLU A 415 3.70 2.66 -24.02
CA GLU A 415 4.20 1.31 -24.29
C GLU A 415 4.13 0.89 -25.77
N LYS A 416 3.81 1.82 -26.70
CA LYS A 416 3.72 1.49 -28.13
C LYS A 416 4.96 1.79 -28.97
N ASP A 417 5.98 2.44 -28.43
CA ASP A 417 7.26 2.56 -29.14
C ASP A 417 8.28 1.53 -28.63
N ASP A 418 8.79 0.79 -29.61
CA ASP A 418 9.83 -0.24 -29.58
C ASP A 418 9.46 -1.63 -29.05
N SER A 419 9.00 -2.44 -30.00
CA SER A 419 9.14 -3.90 -30.09
C SER A 419 10.62 -4.34 -30.10
N THR A 420 11.35 -4.03 -29.03
CA THR A 420 12.56 -4.74 -28.64
C THR A 420 12.44 -5.07 -27.16
N ASP A 421 12.83 -6.29 -26.81
CA ASP A 421 12.72 -6.95 -25.52
C ASP A 421 13.58 -6.25 -24.42
N TYR A 422 13.33 -4.97 -24.16
CA TYR A 422 13.92 -4.23 -23.05
C TYR A 422 13.18 -4.63 -21.78
N LYS A 423 13.80 -5.53 -21.01
CA LYS A 423 13.49 -5.65 -19.58
C LYS A 423 13.52 -4.25 -18.97
N LYS A 424 12.36 -3.75 -18.51
CA LYS A 424 12.26 -2.58 -17.63
C LYS A 424 13.34 -2.76 -16.57
N ASP A 425 14.25 -1.79 -16.48
CA ASP A 425 15.33 -1.83 -15.51
C ASP A 425 14.68 -1.97 -14.12
N PRO A 426 15.18 -2.87 -13.25
CA PRO A 426 14.53 -3.11 -11.97
C PRO A 426 14.42 -1.80 -11.18
N ASN A 427 13.35 -1.62 -10.41
CA ASN A 427 13.16 -0.46 -9.51
C ASN A 427 14.13 -0.50 -8.30
N TYR A 428 15.28 -1.15 -8.44
CA TYR A 428 16.36 -1.13 -7.48
C TYR A 428 17.71 -1.15 -8.18
N LYS A 429 18.72 -0.58 -7.52
CA LYS A 429 20.13 -0.79 -7.90
C LYS A 429 20.91 -1.17 -6.65
N ILE A 430 21.71 -2.22 -6.80
CA ILE A 430 22.71 -2.62 -5.82
C ILE A 430 24.01 -1.94 -6.23
N VAL A 431 24.55 -1.13 -5.33
CA VAL A 431 25.76 -0.33 -5.55
C VAL A 431 26.79 -0.76 -4.52
N PRO A 432 27.81 -1.54 -4.93
CA PRO A 432 28.90 -1.92 -4.03
C PRO A 432 29.77 -0.69 -3.73
N VAL A 433 29.93 -0.38 -2.45
CA VAL A 433 30.72 0.76 -2.01
C VAL A 433 32.21 0.41 -2.14
N GLY A 434 32.97 1.28 -2.80
CA GLY A 434 34.42 1.10 -2.93
C GLY A 434 35.16 1.51 -1.66
N ALA A 435 36.31 0.89 -1.39
CA ALA A 435 37.13 1.18 -0.21
C ALA A 435 37.80 2.58 -0.20
N ASN A 436 37.75 3.28 -1.32
CA ASN A 436 38.37 4.60 -1.51
C ASN A 436 37.35 5.72 -1.76
N TRP A 437 36.07 5.49 -1.47
CA TRP A 437 35.03 6.50 -1.66
C TRP A 437 35.17 7.61 -0.62
N THR A 438 35.57 8.78 -1.09
CA THR A 438 35.87 9.94 -0.22
C THR A 438 34.99 11.15 -0.51
N GLU A 439 34.23 11.12 -1.61
CA GLU A 439 33.45 12.25 -2.12
C GLU A 439 32.10 11.79 -2.67
N ASN A 440 31.15 12.72 -2.76
CA ASN A 440 29.78 12.47 -3.24
C ASN A 440 29.70 12.00 -4.70
N ARG A 441 30.72 12.31 -5.53
CA ARG A 441 30.76 11.98 -6.96
C ARG A 441 30.62 10.49 -7.26
N HIS A 442 31.01 9.62 -6.32
CA HIS A 442 30.89 8.17 -6.48
C HIS A 442 29.42 7.70 -6.39
N VAL A 443 28.58 8.46 -5.69
CA VAL A 443 27.15 8.18 -5.56
C VAL A 443 26.34 9.03 -6.52
N LEU A 444 26.66 10.32 -6.68
CA LEU A 444 25.84 11.26 -7.45
C LEU A 444 26.32 11.49 -8.89
N GLY A 445 27.54 11.08 -9.22
CA GLY A 445 28.18 11.48 -10.46
C GLY A 445 28.79 12.87 -10.38
N PHE A 446 29.23 13.39 -11.51
CA PHE A 446 29.81 14.73 -11.59
C PHE A 446 29.63 15.31 -13.00
N TYR A 447 29.54 16.64 -13.09
CA TYR A 447 29.56 17.32 -14.36
C TYR A 447 30.99 17.39 -14.90
N ASN A 448 31.22 16.87 -16.11
CA ASN A 448 32.52 16.93 -16.76
C ASN A 448 32.58 18.16 -17.65
N VAL A 449 33.32 19.18 -17.18
CA VAL A 449 33.48 20.47 -17.86
C VAL A 449 34.18 20.34 -19.23
N ILE A 450 34.95 19.28 -19.47
CA ILE A 450 35.64 19.08 -20.75
C ILE A 450 34.69 18.54 -21.83
N THR A 451 33.80 17.61 -21.44
CA THR A 451 32.84 17.01 -22.37
C THR A 451 31.50 17.73 -22.36
N GLU A 452 31.30 18.69 -21.44
CA GLU A 452 30.04 19.39 -21.19
C GLU A 452 28.87 18.44 -20.86
N GLU A 453 29.18 17.26 -20.32
CA GLU A 453 28.21 16.20 -20.03
C GLU A 453 28.26 15.79 -18.56
N TYR A 454 27.09 15.48 -17.99
CA TYR A 454 27.00 14.93 -16.65
C TYR A 454 27.31 13.44 -16.66
N ASN A 455 28.36 13.03 -15.94
CA ASN A 455 28.72 11.62 -15.78
C ASN A 455 27.84 11.00 -14.70
N GLU A 456 26.84 10.24 -15.14
CA GLU A 456 25.88 9.58 -14.26
C GLU A 456 26.46 8.34 -13.57
N THR A 457 25.98 8.06 -12.36
CA THR A 457 26.22 6.82 -11.62
C THR A 457 24.94 5.97 -11.61
N PRO A 458 25.04 4.66 -11.30
CA PRO A 458 23.85 3.82 -11.12
C PRO A 458 22.86 4.34 -10.06
N SER A 459 23.36 4.98 -9.00
CA SER A 459 22.48 5.60 -7.99
C SER A 459 21.78 6.84 -8.56
N TYR A 460 22.49 7.68 -9.32
CA TYR A 460 21.93 8.88 -9.92
C TYR A 460 20.84 8.56 -10.94
N SER A 461 21.07 7.57 -11.82
CA SER A 461 20.07 7.14 -12.80
C SER A 461 18.83 6.53 -12.12
N LEU A 462 19.01 5.77 -11.03
CA LEU A 462 17.89 5.27 -10.22
C LEU A 462 17.06 6.41 -9.60
N ILE A 463 17.71 7.46 -9.09
CA ILE A 463 17.01 8.61 -8.49
C ILE A 463 16.23 9.38 -9.56
N LYS A 464 16.80 9.56 -10.75
CA LYS A 464 16.08 10.14 -11.90
C LYS A 464 14.85 9.30 -12.27
N ALA A 465 15.00 7.97 -12.34
CA ALA A 465 13.88 7.07 -12.61
C ALA A 465 12.79 7.20 -11.54
N ALA A 466 13.17 7.18 -10.25
CA ALA A 466 12.25 7.35 -9.13
C ALA A 466 11.49 8.69 -9.18
N LYS A 467 12.18 9.78 -9.58
CA LYS A 467 11.56 11.10 -9.74
C LYS A 467 10.52 11.13 -10.87
N ASN A 468 10.74 10.35 -11.92
CA ASN A 468 9.82 10.25 -13.06
C ASN A 468 8.64 9.29 -12.81
N ASP A 469 8.77 8.37 -11.85
CA ASP A 469 7.76 7.36 -11.49
C ASP A 469 7.46 7.40 -9.98
N ILE A 470 6.78 8.46 -9.54
CA ILE A 470 6.47 8.72 -8.13
C ILE A 470 5.51 7.67 -7.53
N GLY A 471 4.79 6.92 -8.37
CA GLY A 471 3.79 5.94 -7.95
C GLY A 471 4.40 4.61 -7.47
N SER A 472 5.64 4.32 -7.88
CA SER A 472 6.33 3.08 -7.55
C SER A 472 7.48 3.32 -6.58
N PRO A 473 7.73 2.42 -5.62
CA PRO A 473 8.89 2.53 -4.74
C PRO A 473 10.17 2.10 -5.46
N TYR A 474 11.26 2.84 -5.22
CA TYR A 474 12.59 2.57 -5.77
C TYR A 474 13.60 2.32 -4.66
N PHE A 475 14.46 1.31 -4.80
CA PHE A 475 15.39 0.88 -3.75
C PHE A 475 16.86 1.10 -4.14
N LEU A 476 17.53 2.01 -3.46
CA LEU A 476 18.98 2.17 -3.54
C LEU A 476 19.65 1.32 -2.45
N ILE A 477 20.30 0.23 -2.84
CA ILE A 477 20.96 -0.70 -1.93
C ILE A 477 22.46 -0.45 -1.98
N LEU A 478 23.02 0.15 -0.93
CA LEU A 478 24.46 0.40 -0.78
C LEU A 478 25.09 -0.81 -0.08
N ASP A 479 25.76 -1.66 -0.86
CA ASP A 479 26.36 -2.88 -0.34
C ASP A 479 27.73 -2.60 0.28
N GLU A 480 27.96 -3.15 1.47
CA GLU A 480 29.16 -2.90 2.29
C GLU A 480 29.42 -1.41 2.52
N MET A 481 28.39 -0.69 2.93
CA MET A 481 28.39 0.76 3.13
C MET A 481 29.55 1.23 4.03
N ASN A 482 29.94 0.41 5.01
CA ASN A 482 31.03 0.71 5.95
C ASN A 482 32.45 0.43 5.42
N LEU A 483 32.62 0.06 4.15
CA LEU A 483 33.94 -0.09 3.54
C LEU A 483 34.67 1.26 3.36
N SER A 484 33.90 2.35 3.31
CA SER A 484 34.39 3.73 3.32
C SER A 484 33.71 4.56 4.41
N HIS A 485 34.26 5.73 4.72
CA HIS A 485 33.65 6.67 5.65
C HIS A 485 32.34 7.24 5.07
N VAL A 486 31.21 6.66 5.45
CA VAL A 486 29.85 7.00 4.96
C VAL A 486 29.53 8.49 5.08
N GLU A 487 29.97 9.11 6.16
CA GLU A 487 29.77 10.55 6.40
C GLU A 487 30.50 11.48 5.42
N ARG A 488 31.41 10.96 4.59
CA ARG A 488 32.11 11.74 3.57
C ARG A 488 31.39 11.66 2.23
N TYR A 489 31.26 10.46 1.68
CA TYR A 489 30.67 10.29 0.34
C TYR A 489 29.14 10.39 0.34
N PHE A 490 28.48 10.23 1.49
CA PHE A 490 27.01 10.24 1.61
C PHE A 490 26.47 11.47 2.36
N ALA A 491 27.33 12.47 2.63
CA ALA A 491 26.98 13.64 3.45
C ALA A 491 25.79 14.43 2.90
N ASP A 492 25.81 14.75 1.61
CA ASP A 492 24.79 15.59 0.98
C ASP A 492 23.43 14.87 0.93
N PHE A 493 23.43 13.56 0.70
CA PHE A 493 22.22 12.74 0.83
C PHE A 493 21.62 12.79 2.23
N LEU A 494 22.44 12.60 3.26
CA LEU A 494 21.98 12.66 4.65
C LEU A 494 21.42 14.03 5.01
N SER A 495 21.95 15.10 4.39
CA SER A 495 21.45 16.46 4.53
C SER A 495 20.13 16.67 3.79
N ALA A 496 20.01 16.21 2.54
CA ALA A 496 18.82 16.36 1.73
C ALA A 496 17.62 15.58 2.28
N ILE A 497 17.82 14.33 2.72
CA ILE A 497 16.78 13.51 3.36
C ILE A 497 16.22 14.18 4.62
N GLU A 498 17.03 14.98 5.31
CA GLU A 498 16.61 15.67 6.52
C GLU A 498 15.97 17.04 6.26
N SER A 499 16.54 17.83 5.36
CA SER A 499 16.11 19.20 5.09
C SER A 499 14.97 19.28 4.07
N GLY A 500 14.76 18.22 3.28
CA GLY A 500 13.89 18.22 2.12
C GLY A 500 14.36 19.14 1.00
N GLN A 501 15.62 19.61 1.07
CA GLN A 501 16.21 20.47 0.05
C GLN A 501 16.90 19.62 -1.02
N PRO A 502 16.95 20.11 -2.27
CA PRO A 502 17.66 19.41 -3.33
C PRO A 502 19.17 19.39 -3.06
N ILE A 503 19.85 18.37 -3.58
CA ILE A 503 21.31 18.26 -3.51
C ILE A 503 21.91 19.11 -4.63
N PRO A 504 22.76 20.11 -4.34
CA PRO A 504 23.45 20.87 -5.37
C PRO A 504 24.50 19.97 -6.05
N LEU A 505 24.44 19.85 -7.38
CA LEU A 505 25.37 19.03 -8.16
C LEU A 505 26.43 19.86 -8.87
N TYR A 506 26.00 20.91 -9.57
CA TYR A 506 26.87 21.81 -10.33
C TYR A 506 26.17 23.15 -10.51
N SER A 507 26.89 24.26 -10.39
CA SER A 507 26.38 25.59 -10.69
C SER A 507 27.43 26.43 -11.43
N ASN A 508 26.99 27.19 -12.42
CA ASN A 508 27.76 28.25 -13.09
C ASN A 508 26.90 29.53 -13.16
N ASP A 509 27.40 30.59 -13.81
CA ASP A 509 26.70 31.89 -13.89
C ASP A 509 25.36 31.83 -14.66
N ASP A 510 25.14 30.81 -15.50
CA ASP A 510 23.96 30.69 -16.39
C ASP A 510 23.04 29.48 -16.06
N GLU A 511 23.53 28.47 -15.34
CA GLU A 511 22.87 27.18 -15.09
C GLU A 511 23.13 26.66 -13.66
N ASN A 512 22.09 26.11 -13.04
CA ASN A 512 22.17 25.46 -11.73
C ASN A 512 21.53 24.05 -11.81
N TYR A 513 22.35 23.03 -11.57
CA TYR A 513 21.96 21.63 -11.53
C TYR A 513 21.81 21.18 -10.08
N GLU A 514 20.58 20.81 -9.74
CA GLU A 514 20.23 20.29 -8.42
C GLU A 514 19.45 18.99 -8.55
N LEU A 515 19.53 18.13 -7.53
CA LEU A 515 18.87 16.84 -7.48
C LEU A 515 17.90 16.75 -6.30
N ASP A 516 16.61 16.75 -6.60
CA ASP A 516 15.59 16.41 -5.61
C ASP A 516 15.65 14.92 -5.27
N ILE A 517 15.56 14.60 -3.99
CA ILE A 517 15.39 13.23 -3.51
C ILE A 517 13.88 12.95 -3.40
N PRO A 518 13.31 12.06 -4.24
CA PRO A 518 11.87 11.85 -4.26
C PRO A 518 11.43 10.92 -3.11
N ASP A 519 10.21 11.11 -2.61
CA ASP A 519 9.68 10.39 -1.43
C ASP A 519 9.55 8.87 -1.62
N ASN A 520 9.49 8.42 -2.86
CA ASN A 520 9.43 7.01 -3.24
C ASN A 520 10.81 6.33 -3.32
N LEU A 521 11.91 7.07 -3.10
CA LEU A 521 13.25 6.50 -2.98
C LEU A 521 13.47 5.95 -1.55
N LEU A 522 13.83 4.69 -1.45
CA LEU A 522 14.14 3.97 -0.23
C LEU A 522 15.60 3.53 -0.26
N ILE A 523 16.34 3.80 0.80
CA ILE A 523 17.78 3.56 0.85
C ILE A 523 18.07 2.50 1.91
N VAL A 524 18.81 1.47 1.51
CA VAL A 524 19.26 0.40 2.40
C VAL A 524 20.78 0.30 2.34
N GLY A 525 21.45 0.53 3.47
CA GLY A 525 22.89 0.30 3.60
C GLY A 525 23.16 -1.04 4.27
N THR A 526 24.00 -1.90 3.70
CA THR A 526 24.43 -3.15 4.35
C THR A 526 25.80 -2.98 4.98
N VAL A 527 26.00 -3.64 6.12
CA VAL A 527 27.18 -3.47 6.98
C VAL A 527 27.67 -4.84 7.40
N ASN A 528 28.95 -5.08 7.17
CA ASN A 528 29.63 -6.26 7.71
C ASN A 528 30.31 -5.91 9.03
N VAL A 529 30.27 -6.85 9.98
CA VAL A 529 30.74 -6.72 11.36
C VAL A 529 32.26 -6.96 11.49
N ASP A 530 33.00 -6.99 10.37
CA ASP A 530 34.39 -7.42 10.33
C ASP A 530 35.39 -6.31 10.72
N GLU A 531 36.58 -6.69 11.21
CA GLU A 531 37.64 -5.77 11.69
C GLU A 531 38.12 -4.76 10.62
N THR A 532 37.92 -5.06 9.34
CA THR A 532 38.40 -4.27 8.20
C THR A 532 37.49 -3.12 7.79
N THR A 533 36.50 -2.78 8.62
CA THR A 533 35.45 -1.81 8.27
C THR A 533 35.44 -0.59 9.21
N TYR A 534 34.89 0.53 8.73
CA TYR A 534 34.81 1.76 9.51
C TYR A 534 33.59 1.77 10.43
N MET A 535 33.76 2.22 11.66
CA MET A 535 32.61 2.48 12.55
C MET A 535 31.80 3.67 12.06
N PHE A 536 30.48 3.60 12.22
CA PHE A 536 29.60 4.72 11.92
C PHE A 536 29.69 5.81 12.97
N SER A 537 29.66 7.06 12.50
CA SER A 537 29.49 8.19 13.40
C SER A 537 28.03 8.32 13.85
N PRO A 538 27.78 8.97 15.01
CA PRO A 538 26.43 9.30 15.45
C PRO A 538 25.62 10.07 14.39
N LYS A 539 26.28 10.85 13.52
CA LYS A 539 25.62 11.59 12.43
C LYS A 539 24.90 10.67 11.44
N VAL A 540 25.43 9.47 11.19
CA VAL A 540 24.81 8.49 10.30
C VAL A 540 23.76 7.68 11.06
N LEU A 541 24.11 7.17 12.25
CA LEU A 541 23.21 6.34 13.07
C LEU A 541 21.95 7.10 13.52
N ASP A 542 22.05 8.41 13.76
CA ASP A 542 20.89 9.25 14.06
C ASP A 542 19.90 9.32 12.91
N ARG A 543 20.35 9.08 11.67
CA ARG A 543 19.55 9.25 10.46
C ARG A 543 19.01 7.95 9.87
N ALA A 544 19.34 6.80 10.44
CA ALA A 544 18.86 5.49 10.00
C ALA A 544 18.37 4.62 11.16
N ASN A 545 17.45 3.70 10.89
CA ASN A 545 17.22 2.57 11.79
C ASN A 545 18.27 1.49 11.52
N THR A 546 18.86 0.91 12.57
CA THR A 546 19.86 -0.16 12.43
C THR A 546 19.23 -1.51 12.78
N ILE A 547 19.09 -2.39 11.80
CA ILE A 547 18.50 -3.71 11.95
C ILE A 547 19.59 -4.77 11.92
N GLU A 548 19.72 -5.50 13.03
CA GLU A 548 20.70 -6.58 13.18
C GLU A 548 20.14 -7.91 12.65
N PHE A 549 20.92 -8.56 11.78
CA PHE A 549 20.66 -9.87 11.22
C PHE A 549 21.45 -10.92 12.01
N PRO A 550 20.80 -11.68 12.90
CA PRO A 550 21.46 -12.76 13.62
C PRO A 550 21.80 -13.90 12.67
N THR A 551 22.86 -14.64 13.00
CA THR A 551 23.13 -15.94 12.37
C THR A 551 22.16 -16.97 12.91
N MET A 552 21.41 -17.60 12.03
CA MET A 552 20.49 -18.68 12.37
C MET A 552 21.24 -20.01 12.54
N ALA A 553 20.78 -20.87 13.44
CA ALA A 553 21.38 -22.18 13.61
C ALA A 553 21.18 -23.02 12.35
N ALA A 554 22.23 -23.71 11.87
CA ALA A 554 22.17 -24.51 10.66
C ALA A 554 21.03 -25.56 10.69
N LYS A 555 20.77 -26.15 11.86
CA LYS A 555 19.67 -27.10 12.04
C LYS A 555 18.30 -26.46 11.83
N GLU A 556 18.08 -25.26 12.38
CA GLU A 556 16.82 -24.52 12.19
C GLU A 556 16.63 -24.12 10.72
N TYR A 557 17.72 -23.71 10.04
CA TYR A 557 17.70 -23.37 8.62
C TYR A 557 17.36 -24.57 7.74
N MET A 558 18.01 -25.71 7.98
CA MET A 558 17.83 -26.92 7.18
C MET A 558 16.47 -27.59 7.39
N ASN A 559 15.89 -27.45 8.60
CA ASN A 559 14.60 -28.05 8.92
C ASN A 559 13.41 -27.18 8.52
N SER A 560 13.63 -25.90 8.19
CA SER A 560 12.55 -24.91 8.02
C SER A 560 11.59 -24.86 9.23
N ASP A 561 12.10 -25.18 10.43
CA ASP A 561 11.31 -25.26 11.67
C ASP A 561 11.05 -23.85 12.20
N PHE A 562 9.95 -23.22 11.76
CA PHE A 562 9.54 -21.90 12.26
C PHE A 562 8.09 -21.84 12.66
N LYS A 563 7.84 -21.11 13.74
CA LYS A 563 6.49 -20.78 14.19
C LYS A 563 5.85 -19.86 13.16
N GLU A 564 4.62 -20.16 12.77
CA GLU A 564 3.79 -19.21 12.02
C GLU A 564 3.81 -17.86 12.74
N PHE A 565 4.16 -16.81 11.99
CA PHE A 565 4.13 -15.44 12.48
C PHE A 565 2.92 -14.75 11.88
N ASP A 566 1.98 -14.40 12.73
CA ASP A 566 0.74 -13.72 12.35
C ASP A 566 1.04 -12.24 12.09
N PHE A 567 1.28 -11.90 10.83
CA PHE A 567 1.32 -10.50 10.42
C PHE A 567 -0.10 -9.92 10.53
N LYS A 568 -0.23 -8.77 11.19
CA LYS A 568 -1.51 -8.06 11.34
C LYS A 568 -1.97 -7.44 10.03
N ASN A 569 -1.74 -6.14 9.85
CA ASN A 569 -2.12 -5.48 8.62
C ASN A 569 -1.05 -5.66 7.53
N ILE A 570 -1.12 -6.80 6.82
CA ILE A 570 -0.16 -7.14 5.75
C ILE A 570 -0.20 -6.09 4.63
N ASN A 571 -1.39 -5.64 4.21
CA ASN A 571 -1.54 -4.65 3.15
C ASN A 571 -0.82 -3.35 3.51
N TYR A 572 -1.02 -2.88 4.74
CA TYR A 572 -0.33 -1.71 5.26
C TYR A 572 1.19 -1.91 5.25
N LEU A 573 1.67 -3.04 5.78
CA LEU A 573 3.10 -3.33 5.90
C LEU A 573 3.80 -3.44 4.54
N MET A 574 3.10 -4.00 3.54
CA MET A 574 3.63 -4.28 2.22
C MET A 574 3.65 -3.06 1.28
N ASN A 575 2.93 -1.99 1.60
CA ASN A 575 2.96 -0.75 0.82
C ASN A 575 3.86 0.31 1.50
N PRO A 576 5.14 0.45 1.09
CA PRO A 576 6.06 1.40 1.72
C PRO A 576 5.70 2.87 1.45
N LEU A 577 4.82 3.16 0.47
CA LEU A 577 4.38 4.50 0.10
C LEU A 577 3.04 4.90 0.75
N GLU A 578 2.46 4.02 1.57
CA GLU A 578 1.29 4.35 2.38
C GLU A 578 1.70 5.16 3.61
N ASP A 579 0.90 6.16 3.97
CA ASP A 579 1.11 7.07 5.11
C ASP A 579 2.44 7.86 5.03
N LEU A 580 2.87 8.30 3.84
CA LEU A 580 4.08 9.13 3.67
C LEU A 580 4.10 10.40 4.55
N ASP A 581 2.93 10.96 4.86
CA ASP A 581 2.78 12.13 5.74
C ASP A 581 3.38 11.91 7.14
N VAL A 582 3.47 10.66 7.62
CA VAL A 582 4.08 10.30 8.90
C VAL A 582 5.54 10.74 9.00
N ARG A 583 6.26 10.75 7.87
CA ARG A 583 7.66 11.20 7.80
C ARG A 583 7.82 12.67 8.20
N ASN A 584 6.75 13.46 8.10
CA ASN A 584 6.72 14.88 8.41
C ASN A 584 5.97 15.22 9.70
N MET A 585 5.26 14.26 10.32
CA MET A 585 4.54 14.48 11.59
C MET A 585 5.50 14.96 12.68
N ASN A 586 5.11 16.04 13.37
CA ASN A 586 5.87 16.60 14.46
C ASN A 586 5.40 16.01 15.82
N VAL A 587 6.10 16.41 16.88
CA VAL A 587 5.84 15.91 18.24
C VAL A 587 4.44 16.26 18.76
N TYR A 588 3.86 17.38 18.32
CA TYR A 588 2.52 17.81 18.72
C TYR A 588 1.44 16.98 18.04
N ASP A 589 1.61 16.71 16.73
CA ASP A 589 0.68 15.85 15.97
C ASP A 589 0.58 14.46 16.62
N LEU A 590 1.72 13.91 17.04
CA LEU A 590 1.79 12.59 17.67
C LEU A 590 1.29 12.59 19.12
N LYS A 591 1.49 13.69 19.86
CA LYS A 591 1.02 13.83 21.23
C LYS A 591 -0.48 13.67 21.32
N ASP A 592 -1.22 14.42 20.49
CA ASP A 592 -2.68 14.40 20.54
C ASP A 592 -3.19 12.98 20.30
N ILE A 593 -2.60 12.23 19.38
CA ILE A 593 -2.95 10.83 19.09
C ILE A 593 -2.62 9.92 20.28
N PHE A 594 -1.39 9.99 20.79
CA PHE A 594 -0.91 9.08 21.85
C PHE A 594 -1.58 9.30 23.20
N MET A 595 -2.12 10.50 23.46
CA MET A 595 -2.93 10.75 24.66
C MET A 595 -4.27 10.00 24.65
N PHE A 596 -4.80 9.61 23.48
CA PHE A 596 -6.05 8.84 23.37
C PHE A 596 -5.83 7.32 23.34
N ILE A 597 -4.59 6.86 23.29
CA ILE A 597 -4.24 5.43 23.29
C ILE A 597 -3.98 5.02 24.74
N ASN A 598 -4.76 4.06 25.24
CA ASN A 598 -4.59 3.53 26.59
C ASN A 598 -3.65 2.32 26.58
N CYS A 599 -2.92 2.15 27.68
CA CYS A 599 -2.11 0.98 27.99
C CYS A 599 -2.24 0.68 29.50
N SER A 600 -1.75 -0.48 29.94
CA SER A 600 -1.85 -0.94 31.34
C SER A 600 -1.46 0.11 32.40
N GLU A 601 -0.51 1.01 32.10
CA GLU A 601 0.06 1.98 33.04
C GLU A 601 -0.44 3.42 32.83
N GLY A 602 -1.37 3.67 31.91
CA GLY A 602 -1.91 5.01 31.62
C GLY A 602 -2.13 5.27 30.13
N ASN A 603 -1.97 6.52 29.69
CA ASN A 603 -1.94 6.82 28.26
C ASN A 603 -0.53 6.59 27.70
N LEU A 604 -0.46 6.24 26.40
CA LEU A 604 0.79 5.88 25.75
C LEU A 604 1.82 7.04 25.77
N TRP A 605 1.35 8.29 25.68
CA TRP A 605 2.23 9.46 25.67
C TRP A 605 3.06 9.56 26.96
N ASP A 606 2.41 9.49 28.12
CA ASP A 606 3.09 9.60 29.42
C ASP A 606 4.03 8.41 29.66
N VAL A 607 3.61 7.21 29.27
CA VAL A 607 4.42 5.99 29.40
C VAL A 607 5.68 6.10 28.53
N LEU A 608 5.55 6.42 27.24
CA LEU A 608 6.70 6.60 26.34
C LEU A 608 7.63 7.72 26.81
N SER A 609 7.08 8.82 27.33
CA SER A 609 7.88 9.92 27.87
C SER A 609 8.76 9.46 29.03
N ASN A 610 8.20 8.69 29.97
CA ASN A 610 8.95 8.17 31.12
C ASN A 610 10.02 7.16 30.69
N GLU A 611 9.71 6.27 29.75
CA GLU A 611 10.68 5.30 29.23
C GLU A 611 11.82 5.98 28.47
N LEU A 612 11.52 6.95 27.61
CA LEU A 612 12.55 7.71 26.89
C LEU A 612 13.47 8.47 27.86
N ASP A 613 12.92 9.12 28.89
CA ASP A 613 13.73 9.81 29.92
C ASP A 613 14.62 8.84 30.70
N LEU A 614 14.13 7.64 31.02
CA LEU A 614 14.91 6.59 31.66
C LEU A 614 16.15 6.22 30.82
N PHE A 615 15.96 5.85 29.55
CA PHE A 615 17.07 5.48 28.67
C PHE A 615 18.01 6.67 28.40
N GLN A 616 17.46 7.87 28.21
CA GLN A 616 18.23 9.08 27.95
C GLN A 616 19.10 9.45 29.17
N SER A 617 18.55 9.40 30.38
CA SER A 617 19.28 9.73 31.62
C SER A 617 20.44 8.77 31.91
N ILE A 618 20.29 7.48 31.60
CA ILE A 618 21.38 6.49 31.70
C ILE A 618 22.50 6.81 30.71
N LEU A 619 22.16 7.08 29.44
CA LEU A 619 23.14 7.40 28.40
C LEU A 619 23.83 8.75 28.60
N LYS A 620 23.15 9.72 29.19
CA LYS A 620 23.68 11.05 29.48
C LYS A 620 24.91 11.02 30.40
N LYS A 621 25.02 10.01 31.27
CA LYS A 621 26.18 9.81 32.16
C LYS A 621 27.51 9.67 31.41
N ILE A 622 27.46 9.21 30.16
CA ILE A 622 28.63 9.01 29.29
C ILE A 622 28.60 9.93 28.04
N ASN A 623 27.74 10.96 28.03
CA ASN A 623 27.52 11.86 26.89
C ASN A 623 27.07 11.15 25.59
N PHE A 624 26.34 10.05 25.72
CA PHE A 624 25.75 9.31 24.59
C PHE A 624 24.24 9.51 24.50
N ASP A 625 23.70 10.51 25.21
CA ASP A 625 22.28 10.85 25.14
C ASP A 625 21.85 11.26 23.73
N PHE A 626 20.57 11.10 23.45
CA PHE A 626 20.00 11.35 22.13
C PHE A 626 19.12 12.60 22.15
N GLY A 627 19.18 13.39 21.06
CA GLY A 627 18.38 14.61 20.92
C GLY A 627 16.99 14.37 20.34
N PHE A 628 16.27 15.46 20.09
CA PHE A 628 14.88 15.45 19.60
C PHE A 628 14.67 14.66 18.31
N ARG A 629 15.68 14.56 17.43
CA ARG A 629 15.56 13.79 16.17
C ARG A 629 15.30 12.31 16.43
N VAL A 630 16.04 11.71 17.36
CA VAL A 630 15.88 10.31 17.74
C VAL A 630 14.52 10.11 18.42
N ILE A 631 14.13 11.02 19.30
CA ILE A 631 12.82 11.00 19.96
C ILE A 631 11.68 11.00 18.92
N ASN A 632 11.71 11.94 17.98
CA ASN A 632 10.68 12.06 16.95
C ASN A 632 10.60 10.80 16.07
N GLU A 633 11.74 10.21 15.71
CA GLU A 633 11.75 8.98 14.91
C GLU A 633 11.19 7.78 15.69
N ILE A 634 11.53 7.64 16.98
CA ILE A 634 10.94 6.60 17.84
C ILE A 634 9.43 6.79 17.93
N LEU A 635 8.95 8.01 18.18
CA LEU A 635 7.51 8.29 18.27
C LEU A 635 6.79 8.00 16.94
N ARG A 636 7.37 8.39 15.80
CA ARG A 636 6.81 8.04 14.48
C ARG A 636 6.79 6.54 14.25
N PHE A 637 7.82 5.81 14.68
CA PHE A 637 7.82 4.34 14.61
C PHE A 637 6.70 3.74 15.46
N MET A 638 6.52 4.21 16.70
CA MET A 638 5.41 3.77 17.55
C MET A 638 4.05 4.04 16.88
N PHE A 639 3.91 5.16 16.18
CA PHE A 639 2.68 5.48 15.43
C PHE A 639 2.45 4.51 14.26
N VAL A 640 3.46 4.26 13.42
CA VAL A 640 3.35 3.30 12.30
C VAL A 640 3.06 1.89 12.81
N SER A 641 3.68 1.48 13.92
CA SER A 641 3.41 0.20 14.58
C SER A 641 1.98 0.11 15.10
N TRP A 642 1.45 1.19 15.67
CA TRP A 642 0.05 1.25 16.11
C TRP A 642 -0.92 1.16 14.94
N ARG A 643 -0.63 1.83 13.81
CA ARG A 643 -1.40 1.71 12.56
C ARG A 643 -1.38 0.29 12.02
N TYR A 644 -0.21 -0.35 12.04
CA TYR A 644 -0.02 -1.74 11.62
C TYR A 644 -0.82 -2.74 12.48
N GLU A 645 -1.07 -2.42 13.75
CA GLU A 645 -1.92 -3.19 14.66
C GLU A 645 -3.42 -2.82 14.56
N ASP A 646 -3.82 -2.15 13.47
CA ASP A 646 -5.19 -1.69 13.19
C ASP A 646 -5.70 -0.60 14.15
N SER A 647 -4.79 0.23 14.65
CA SER A 647 -5.11 1.44 15.43
C SER A 647 -5.94 1.18 16.70
N PRO A 648 -5.58 0.21 17.57
CA PRO A 648 -6.39 -0.17 18.72
C PRO A 648 -6.44 0.94 19.76
N GLN A 649 -7.61 1.11 20.40
CA GLN A 649 -7.77 2.11 21.47
C GLN A 649 -7.01 1.70 22.75
N ASN A 650 -6.96 0.40 23.06
CA ASN A 650 -6.16 -0.16 24.13
C ASN A 650 -5.03 -0.98 23.49
N TRP A 651 -3.79 -0.55 23.66
CA TRP A 651 -2.65 -1.15 22.99
C TRP A 651 -1.66 -1.68 24.03
N GLU A 652 -1.73 -2.98 24.32
CA GLU A 652 -0.92 -3.62 25.39
C GLU A 652 0.41 -4.18 24.87
N ASN A 653 0.51 -4.52 23.59
CA ASN A 653 1.71 -5.06 22.95
C ASN A 653 2.70 -3.99 22.48
N TRP A 654 2.50 -2.71 22.84
CA TRP A 654 3.37 -1.58 22.45
C TRP A 654 4.83 -1.80 22.87
N GLU A 655 5.07 -2.48 24.00
CA GLU A 655 6.41 -2.74 24.55
C GLU A 655 7.32 -3.47 23.57
N ARG A 656 6.76 -4.33 22.69
CA ARG A 656 7.52 -5.06 21.67
C ARG A 656 8.15 -4.13 20.63
N TYR A 657 7.42 -3.06 20.28
CA TYR A 657 7.86 -2.07 19.30
C TYR A 657 8.82 -1.06 19.92
N PHE A 658 8.59 -0.72 21.19
CA PHE A 658 9.55 0.08 21.93
C PHE A 658 10.87 -0.68 22.14
N ASP A 659 10.84 -1.97 22.49
CA ASP A 659 12.03 -2.84 22.54
C ASP A 659 12.78 -2.83 21.20
N ALA A 660 12.05 -2.94 20.08
CA ALA A 660 12.63 -2.85 18.75
C ALA A 660 13.34 -1.49 18.53
N GLN A 661 12.76 -0.38 18.97
CA GLN A 661 13.36 0.95 18.86
C GLN A 661 14.54 1.18 19.81
N VAL A 662 14.49 0.63 21.02
CA VAL A 662 15.67 0.62 21.92
C VAL A 662 16.82 -0.06 21.18
N LYS A 663 16.59 -1.24 20.61
CA LYS A 663 17.62 -1.98 19.87
C LYS A 663 18.06 -1.29 18.57
N GLN A 664 17.14 -0.71 17.78
CA GLN A 664 17.41 -0.19 16.44
C GLN A 664 17.92 1.25 16.41
N LYS A 665 17.64 2.04 17.46
CA LYS A 665 17.88 3.49 17.46
C LYS A 665 18.69 3.98 18.65
N ILE A 666 18.52 3.38 19.83
CA ILE A 666 19.20 3.80 21.06
C ILE A 666 20.54 3.08 21.20
N LEU A 667 20.52 1.75 21.20
CA LEU A 667 21.73 0.94 21.42
C LEU A 667 22.82 1.04 20.34
N PRO A 668 22.56 1.32 19.04
CA PRO A 668 23.60 1.36 18.01
C PRO A 668 24.74 2.34 18.26
N LYS A 669 24.51 3.37 19.06
CA LYS A 669 25.52 4.37 19.42
C LYS A 669 26.53 3.86 20.44
N LEU A 670 26.23 2.79 21.17
CA LEU A 670 27.07 2.28 22.24
C LEU A 670 28.33 1.63 21.68
N HIS A 671 29.47 2.21 22.04
CA HIS A 671 30.80 1.67 21.77
C HIS A 671 31.78 2.23 22.79
N GLY A 672 32.81 1.46 23.13
CA GLY A 672 33.83 1.91 24.06
C GLY A 672 34.48 0.79 24.87
N SER A 673 35.43 1.19 25.72
CA SER A 673 36.15 0.29 26.62
C SER A 673 35.32 -0.09 27.86
N GLN A 674 35.71 -1.18 28.54
CA GLN A 674 35.07 -1.63 29.79
C GLN A 674 34.96 -0.51 30.83
N LYS A 675 35.99 0.35 30.93
CA LYS A 675 36.03 1.47 31.87
C LYS A 675 35.04 2.58 31.50
N ALA A 676 34.80 2.77 30.20
CA ALA A 676 33.95 3.86 29.70
C ALA A 676 32.46 3.51 29.78
N ILE A 677 32.07 2.30 29.36
CA ILE A 677 30.64 1.96 29.14
C ILE A 677 30.14 0.77 29.96
N GLY A 678 31.01 0.07 30.70
CA GLY A 678 30.62 -1.17 31.39
C GLY A 678 29.50 -0.99 32.42
N GLN A 679 29.53 0.09 33.20
CA GLN A 679 28.45 0.40 34.13
C GLN A 679 27.16 0.76 33.38
N THR A 680 27.26 1.58 32.34
CA THR A 680 26.11 1.98 31.51
C THR A 680 25.42 0.79 30.87
N ILE A 681 26.16 -0.21 30.36
CA ILE A 681 25.58 -1.45 29.81
C ILE A 681 24.76 -2.19 30.87
N ASN A 682 25.26 -2.31 32.10
CA ASN A 682 24.51 -2.95 33.19
C ASN A 682 23.27 -2.13 33.59
N GLU A 683 23.36 -0.81 33.65
CA GLU A 683 22.21 0.05 33.94
C GLU A 683 21.12 -0.05 32.85
N LEU A 684 21.51 -0.02 31.57
CA LEU A 684 20.59 -0.24 30.44
C LEU A 684 19.99 -1.65 30.46
N PHE A 685 20.80 -2.66 30.79
CA PHE A 685 20.32 -4.04 30.91
C PHE A 685 19.24 -4.14 31.98
N ASN A 686 19.49 -3.55 33.15
CA ASN A 686 18.53 -3.53 34.24
C ASN A 686 17.26 -2.74 33.88
N ALA A 687 17.35 -1.67 33.08
CA ALA A 687 16.19 -0.95 32.56
C ALA A 687 15.30 -1.80 31.65
N CYS A 688 15.85 -2.85 31.02
CA CYS A 688 15.09 -3.80 30.19
C CYS A 688 14.34 -4.89 30.98
N LEU A 689 14.60 -5.03 32.28
CA LEU A 689 13.97 -6.04 33.14
C LEU A 689 12.65 -5.51 33.75
N ILE A 690 11.71 -6.41 34.03
CA ILE A 690 10.44 -6.05 34.69
C ILE A 690 10.70 -5.49 36.10
N GLU A 691 11.47 -6.20 36.94
CA GLU A 691 11.76 -5.78 38.31
C GLU A 691 12.84 -4.69 38.44
N ARG A 692 13.35 -4.14 37.32
CA ARG A 692 14.38 -3.07 37.24
C ARG A 692 15.43 -3.11 38.36
N LYS A 693 16.03 -4.29 38.59
CA LYS A 693 16.96 -4.53 39.70
C LYS A 693 18.20 -3.66 39.55
N ASN A 694 18.43 -2.73 40.46
CA ASN A 694 19.68 -1.97 40.48
C ASN A 694 20.86 -2.91 40.78
N ASN A 695 21.84 -2.94 39.87
CA ASN A 695 23.12 -3.65 39.98
C ASN A 695 23.12 -5.16 39.64
N ALA A 696 22.13 -5.69 38.90
CA ALA A 696 22.35 -7.00 38.31
C ALA A 696 23.46 -6.92 37.26
N ASP A 697 24.41 -7.85 37.33
CA ASP A 697 25.45 -8.00 36.33
C ASP A 697 24.85 -8.73 35.12
N ALA A 698 24.77 -8.04 33.98
CA ALA A 698 24.15 -8.57 32.78
C ALA A 698 24.74 -9.93 32.37
N ARG A 699 26.00 -10.21 32.71
CA ARG A 699 26.71 -11.46 32.36
C ARG A 699 26.24 -12.67 33.17
N LEU A 700 25.68 -12.46 34.36
CA LEU A 700 25.40 -13.50 35.34
C LEU A 700 23.91 -13.85 35.46
N VAL A 701 23.05 -13.06 34.83
CA VAL A 701 21.60 -13.28 34.84
C VAL A 701 21.23 -14.31 33.77
N ASP A 702 20.53 -15.37 34.19
CA ASP A 702 19.86 -16.29 33.26
C ASP A 702 18.58 -15.62 32.78
N LEU A 703 18.51 -15.28 31.49
CA LEU A 703 17.43 -14.48 30.91
C LEU A 703 16.32 -15.40 30.42
N THR A 704 15.14 -15.28 31.03
CA THR A 704 13.91 -15.78 30.40
C THR A 704 13.12 -14.62 29.80
N LYS A 705 12.28 -14.93 28.80
CA LYS A 705 11.44 -13.90 28.16
C LYS A 705 10.46 -13.25 29.15
N ASP A 706 9.99 -14.02 30.13
CA ASP A 706 8.98 -13.58 31.09
C ASP A 706 9.54 -12.62 32.16
N ASP A 707 10.87 -12.57 32.33
CA ASP A 707 11.55 -11.65 33.25
C ASP A 707 11.84 -10.27 32.62
N CYS A 708 11.61 -10.13 31.31
CA CYS A 708 12.08 -9.00 30.53
C CYS A 708 10.93 -8.17 29.97
N ARG A 709 10.95 -6.87 30.23
CA ARG A 709 10.09 -5.88 29.55
C ARG A 709 10.56 -5.70 28.10
N TYR A 710 11.88 -5.57 27.91
CA TYR A 710 12.53 -5.36 26.61
C TYR A 710 13.52 -6.48 26.30
N TYR A 711 12.99 -7.66 25.96
CA TYR A 711 13.76 -8.90 25.84
C TYR A 711 14.88 -8.84 24.80
N THR A 712 14.61 -8.34 23.58
CA THR A 712 15.61 -8.35 22.51
C THR A 712 16.76 -7.39 22.78
N SER A 713 16.46 -6.24 23.40
CA SER A 713 17.46 -5.29 23.89
C SER A 713 18.26 -5.85 25.05
N ALA A 714 17.62 -6.52 26.02
CA ALA A 714 18.29 -7.18 27.14
C ALA A 714 19.29 -8.25 26.67
N VAL A 715 18.89 -9.10 25.72
CA VAL A 715 19.77 -10.12 25.12
C VAL A 715 20.98 -9.48 24.42
N LYS A 716 20.76 -8.40 23.66
CA LYS A 716 21.88 -7.69 23.00
C LYS A 716 22.83 -7.08 24.02
N LEU A 717 22.32 -6.41 25.05
CA LEU A 717 23.13 -5.81 26.12
C LEU A 717 23.91 -6.87 26.91
N GLN A 718 23.31 -8.03 27.19
CA GLN A 718 24.01 -9.15 27.80
C GLN A 718 25.15 -9.66 26.91
N ASN A 719 24.93 -9.83 25.61
CA ASN A 719 25.98 -10.22 24.67
C ASN A 719 27.11 -9.18 24.62
N MET A 720 26.76 -7.90 24.56
CA MET A 720 27.74 -6.81 24.63
C MET A 720 28.54 -6.82 25.93
N ALA A 721 27.90 -7.08 27.08
CA ALA A 721 28.58 -7.20 28.37
C ALA A 721 29.58 -8.37 28.40
N LYS A 722 29.21 -9.51 27.82
CA LYS A 722 30.11 -10.69 27.68
C LYS A 722 31.31 -10.36 26.79
N ILE A 723 31.09 -9.74 25.63
CA ILE A 723 32.16 -9.31 24.72
C ILE A 723 33.07 -8.29 25.40
N LEU A 724 32.52 -7.27 26.05
CA LEU A 724 33.27 -6.23 26.74
C LEU A 724 34.16 -6.79 27.86
N SER A 725 33.68 -7.80 28.57
CA SER A 725 34.45 -8.51 29.58
C SER A 725 35.64 -9.27 28.99
N ASN A 726 35.46 -9.88 27.82
CA ASN A 726 36.48 -10.71 27.17
C ASN A 726 37.50 -9.88 26.37
N GLN A 727 37.03 -8.94 25.56
CA GLN A 727 37.82 -8.15 24.62
C GLN A 727 38.22 -6.78 25.15
N ARG A 728 37.71 -6.36 26.33
CA ARG A 728 37.92 -5.03 26.95
C ARG A 728 37.39 -3.84 26.16
N TYR A 729 36.82 -4.09 24.99
CA TYR A 729 36.15 -3.14 24.11
C TYR A 729 34.92 -3.82 23.50
N VAL A 730 33.86 -3.06 23.26
CA VAL A 730 32.68 -3.54 22.53
C VAL A 730 32.11 -2.39 21.71
N SER A 731 31.51 -2.72 20.58
CA SER A 731 30.61 -1.85 19.83
C SER A 731 29.27 -2.57 19.67
N PHE A 732 28.19 -1.84 19.40
CA PHE A 732 26.90 -2.48 19.10
C PHE A 732 26.98 -3.41 17.87
N ILE A 733 27.87 -3.12 16.93
CA ILE A 733 28.02 -3.93 15.72
C ILE A 733 28.69 -5.27 16.03
N ASN A 734 29.54 -5.34 17.07
CA ASN A 734 30.28 -6.54 17.50
C ASN A 734 29.41 -7.64 18.14
#